data_AF-A0A933UWT7-F1
#
_entry.id   AF-A0A933UWT7-F1
#
_cell.length_a   1.000
_cell.length_b   1.000
_cell.length_c   1.000
_cell.angle_alpha   90.00
_cell.angle_beta   90.00
_cell.angle_gamma   90.00
#
_symmetry.space_group_name_H-M   'P 1'
#
loop_
_entity.id
_entity.type
_entity.pdbx_description
1 polymer ?
#
loop_
_entity_poly.entity_id
_entity_poly.type
_entity_poly.pdbx_seq_one_letter_code
_entity_poly.pdbx_strand_id
1 'polypeptide(L)'
;MTQFLRIVIVTLIALPLAGASLFQDRFNGNALGARWTSEGGSFTVADHALTIRSEKSNPIIRMLTNDWKNYRVTFTLTRRGYSQFDVYVGMRYPVYLKLTLEPPHQGKLRLAANRVTGKSEPLTNVDYAKRIDAAAPLRFDISAIGDTLSCSVNGIEMFMVKDQPISGGIALGGGWNSDFEIRDLSVEQLAAPAKTEPSVADKWKRPVIKNGTFYQNGRPVFMLGVNDTCNFWEFNAVNTKPPFESNDIFTDMMSREISAKLGFNTDHVPTYARHVANDSLDELQLTPAQADQLLGSPYRDHWNERARFRSRIAGLPLVVDYSFLHLFTMDNLSKRIASAGQPADMRHDGGFMPYVPETELGRNIYNTYFRDGARWWLDHGNSNPWVYELFNEVQWYHSKHTANKQLFAEWLRKKYSGDVSAMQRAWNDTSIRSFSDVEALSPWSGGGMKADWMQFLGDRFVEIFNEGKAAIRSVDPRSDVYFDIEIAVASLWYEQNGIDYHKLMKSADIFGTEGGMPFGTFVRPKQVGYLDEVMNAKPVEVMFYYDLARAFAGDKPVMNQESYVRRTHGELGVVPTQRADFSTLLWFEVFHNYSGSQVYCWWKGGRDFGWKTAEDARATTKKNPPALLNPYAYPLESLKGFKDFSAEIDRLAEIALPYPRTVQDIGILYSIPSVWRQPHSVSHTQKFDYQQNCFNWYSAFNSRQLPVGVITEQELVERGPGRFKVIAVPYAAYSFPETAAALRAFADNGGLVIIGEGSLRFDPYGKGQNSSGLSGRNIAVISDKLSRQDQPQELIKRLQELGYRRPWRMKIDDGEALPELEIQAIRRENIDLYFFCNWNGRRAASGIFYPAGRKDSTVYVTDMVKMIPVSSPSGKLAWSTAEIADGIPVALPSQERVLLAVSSEKQHYTTDTALTAGAIRERAALSAQALAERLAPLDRELEAMQDSVEKAARDARAPYPADTAKCVPLDIAKAVNMGFRDETSGDKKGGWTDQGSMDFREFPVGRQVFAGVPFQIIDAEKNEEKSCIVLSGAIKYFSAESPEIPVGSGVRNMYVLHAAAWGGQSGKQFEYVITYADGSVARFPINGAAECADWVGNNPVSNGRIVAETTKPNGMKIGAYVTCWSNTAPDKKVTSVKVVSAQAEAVPIVIGITVER
;
A
#
# COMPACT_ATOMS: atom_id res chain seq x y z
N MET A 1 39.48 36.56 -19.64
CA MET A 1 39.43 36.50 -21.12
C MET A 1 38.24 35.63 -21.49
N THR A 2 37.06 36.27 -21.58
CA THR A 2 36.32 36.60 -22.83
C THR A 2 35.44 35.41 -23.24
N GLN A 3 34.15 35.35 -22.85
CA GLN A 3 33.04 36.10 -23.49
C GLN A 3 33.29 36.23 -25.00
N PHE A 4 32.68 35.34 -25.79
CA PHE A 4 32.31 35.46 -27.23
C PHE A 4 32.27 34.05 -27.86
N LEU A 5 31.11 33.37 -27.83
CA LEU A 5 30.59 32.52 -28.93
C LEU A 5 29.27 31.83 -28.51
N ARG A 6 28.16 32.56 -28.43
CA ARG A 6 26.78 32.00 -28.45
C ARG A 6 25.77 33.08 -28.85
N ILE A 7 25.83 33.60 -30.08
CA ILE A 7 24.72 34.32 -30.71
C ILE A 7 24.78 34.05 -32.23
N VAL A 8 23.61 33.75 -32.83
CA VAL A 8 23.29 33.52 -34.26
C VAL A 8 23.84 32.18 -34.82
N ILE A 9 23.07 31.19 -35.29
CA ILE A 9 21.94 31.19 -36.22
C ILE A 9 21.05 29.97 -35.91
N VAL A 10 19.86 30.18 -35.33
CA VAL A 10 18.64 29.40 -35.66
C VAL A 10 17.49 30.40 -35.62
N THR A 11 17.44 31.29 -36.60
CA THR A 11 16.20 31.97 -36.98
C THR A 11 15.49 31.06 -37.96
N LEU A 12 14.95 29.94 -37.47
CA LEU A 12 13.85 29.30 -38.18
C LEU A 12 12.68 30.25 -38.04
N ILE A 13 12.37 30.92 -39.15
CA ILE A 13 11.13 31.64 -39.37
C ILE A 13 10.01 30.66 -38.96
N ALA A 14 9.43 30.88 -37.79
CA ALA A 14 8.13 30.32 -37.46
C ALA A 14 7.15 30.97 -38.43
N LEU A 15 6.97 30.31 -39.58
CA LEU A 15 5.75 30.47 -40.35
C LEU A 15 4.61 30.30 -39.33
N PRO A 16 3.68 31.26 -39.19
CA PRO A 16 2.46 30.98 -38.44
C PRO A 16 1.83 29.80 -39.17
N LEU A 17 1.87 28.61 -38.55
CA LEU A 17 1.01 27.52 -38.95
C LEU A 17 -0.39 28.12 -38.96
N ALA A 18 -0.95 28.29 -40.16
CA ALA A 18 -2.36 28.61 -40.30
C ALA A 18 -3.11 27.60 -39.44
N GLY A 19 -3.95 28.08 -38.51
CA GLY A 19 -4.65 27.22 -37.55
C GLY A 19 -5.27 26.04 -38.29
N ALA A 20 -4.94 24.81 -37.87
CA ALA A 20 -5.55 23.64 -38.48
C ALA A 20 -7.05 23.65 -38.14
N SER A 21 -7.91 23.54 -39.16
CA SER A 21 -9.35 23.38 -38.93
C SER A 21 -9.58 22.06 -38.20
N LEU A 22 -10.05 22.12 -36.96
CA LEU A 22 -10.47 20.95 -36.19
C LEU A 22 -11.75 20.38 -36.76
N PHE A 23 -12.63 21.28 -37.21
CA PHE A 23 -13.97 20.96 -37.65
C PHE A 23 -14.60 22.11 -38.44
N GLN A 24 -15.32 21.77 -39.51
CA GLN A 24 -16.23 22.68 -40.19
C GLN A 24 -17.53 21.91 -40.45
N ASP A 25 -18.67 22.43 -39.96
CA ASP A 25 -20.00 21.89 -40.27
C ASP A 25 -20.76 22.90 -41.13
N ARG A 26 -21.05 22.50 -42.37
CA ARG A 26 -21.91 23.27 -43.28
C ARG A 26 -23.34 22.77 -43.25
N PHE A 27 -23.69 21.88 -42.33
CA PHE A 27 -25.00 21.29 -42.18
C PHE A 27 -25.48 20.63 -43.50
N ASN A 28 -24.58 19.84 -44.10
CA ASN A 28 -24.83 19.17 -45.38
C ASN A 28 -25.71 17.92 -45.16
N GLY A 29 -27.00 18.01 -45.50
CA GLY A 29 -27.95 16.90 -45.41
C GLY A 29 -29.17 17.22 -44.54
N ASN A 30 -29.91 16.19 -44.15
CA ASN A 30 -31.22 16.32 -43.48
C ASN A 30 -31.19 15.96 -41.98
N ALA A 31 -30.02 15.71 -41.40
CA ALA A 31 -29.83 15.30 -40.01
C ALA A 31 -28.54 15.88 -39.41
N LEU A 32 -28.47 15.97 -38.08
CA LEU A 32 -27.23 16.30 -37.38
C LEU A 32 -26.17 15.21 -37.64
N GLY A 33 -24.94 15.62 -37.92
CA GLY A 33 -23.82 14.67 -38.12
C GLY A 33 -23.48 13.87 -36.85
N ALA A 34 -22.73 12.78 -37.01
CA ALA A 34 -22.35 11.85 -35.92
C ALA A 34 -21.53 12.48 -34.77
N ARG A 35 -21.12 13.75 -34.90
CA ARG A 35 -20.40 14.53 -33.87
C ARG A 35 -21.33 15.34 -32.96
N TRP A 36 -22.64 15.14 -33.03
CA TRP A 36 -23.62 15.91 -32.26
C TRP A 36 -24.50 15.01 -31.40
N THR A 37 -24.90 15.51 -30.23
CA THR A 37 -26.01 15.00 -29.44
C THR A 37 -26.98 16.14 -29.12
N SER A 38 -28.24 15.82 -28.90
CA SER A 38 -29.29 16.81 -28.62
C SER A 38 -30.16 16.37 -27.46
N GLU A 39 -30.59 17.32 -26.64
CA GLU A 39 -31.48 17.12 -25.50
C GLU A 39 -32.54 18.24 -25.48
N GLY A 40 -33.82 17.88 -25.51
CA GLY A 40 -34.94 18.85 -25.50
C GLY A 40 -35.18 19.59 -26.82
N GLY A 41 -36.42 20.07 -27.02
CA GLY A 41 -36.88 20.85 -28.18
C GLY A 41 -36.87 20.13 -29.54
N SER A 42 -37.39 20.79 -30.58
CA SER A 42 -37.37 20.33 -31.98
C SER A 42 -36.35 21.12 -32.80
N PHE A 43 -35.58 20.42 -33.63
CA PHE A 43 -34.64 21.03 -34.57
C PHE A 43 -34.79 20.40 -35.95
N THR A 44 -34.36 21.13 -36.98
CA THR A 44 -34.28 20.65 -38.37
C THR A 44 -32.92 21.04 -38.94
N VAL A 45 -32.40 20.19 -39.82
CA VAL A 45 -31.19 20.47 -40.60
C VAL A 45 -31.62 20.44 -42.06
N ALA A 46 -31.60 21.59 -42.72
CA ALA A 46 -31.97 21.75 -44.12
C ALA A 46 -31.34 23.03 -44.68
N ASP A 47 -31.17 23.11 -45.99
CA ASP A 47 -30.69 24.31 -46.68
C ASP A 47 -29.38 24.88 -46.10
N HIS A 48 -28.42 24.03 -45.73
CA HIS A 48 -27.15 24.40 -45.09
C HIS A 48 -27.31 25.17 -43.76
N ALA A 49 -28.38 24.90 -43.02
CA ALA A 49 -28.64 25.51 -41.73
C ALA A 49 -29.20 24.53 -40.69
N LEU A 50 -28.81 24.76 -39.44
CA LEU A 50 -29.45 24.18 -38.26
C LEU A 50 -30.50 25.16 -37.74
N THR A 51 -31.77 24.80 -37.88
CA THR A 51 -32.90 25.59 -37.38
C THR A 51 -33.45 24.98 -36.11
N ILE A 52 -33.53 25.76 -35.04
CA ILE A 52 -34.11 25.37 -33.76
C ILE A 52 -35.39 26.16 -33.55
N ARG A 53 -36.51 25.44 -33.36
CA ARG A 53 -37.79 26.00 -32.94
C ARG A 53 -38.27 25.28 -31.69
N SER A 54 -38.36 26.01 -30.59
CA SER A 54 -38.83 25.47 -29.31
C SER A 54 -40.10 26.14 -28.83
N GLU A 55 -41.17 25.35 -28.72
CA GLU A 55 -42.47 25.78 -28.17
C GLU A 55 -42.75 25.19 -26.78
N LYS A 56 -42.02 24.14 -26.34
CA LYS A 56 -42.35 23.36 -25.14
C LYS A 56 -41.18 23.05 -24.17
N SER A 57 -39.91 23.11 -24.58
CA SER A 57 -38.75 22.79 -23.71
C SER A 57 -37.44 23.41 -24.21
N ASN A 58 -36.50 23.75 -23.33
CA ASN A 58 -35.22 24.35 -23.73
C ASN A 58 -34.36 23.35 -24.53
N PRO A 59 -34.05 23.61 -25.82
CA PRO A 59 -33.20 22.76 -26.61
C PRO A 59 -31.73 22.99 -26.28
N ILE A 60 -30.94 21.91 -26.16
CA ILE A 60 -29.48 21.95 -26.08
C ILE A 60 -28.91 20.96 -27.08
N ILE A 61 -28.07 21.46 -27.99
CA ILE A 61 -27.35 20.65 -28.98
C ILE A 61 -25.86 20.73 -28.66
N ARG A 62 -25.26 19.60 -28.33
CA ARG A 62 -23.88 19.46 -27.83
C ARG A 62 -23.00 18.79 -28.87
N MET A 63 -21.78 19.29 -29.07
CA MET A 63 -20.78 18.55 -29.85
C MET A 63 -20.10 17.45 -29.00
N LEU A 64 -19.96 16.26 -29.59
CA LEU A 64 -19.30 15.08 -29.04
C LEU A 64 -17.77 15.19 -29.18
N THR A 65 -17.13 15.97 -28.31
CA THR A 65 -15.65 16.00 -28.18
C THR A 65 -15.26 16.45 -26.77
N ASN A 66 -14.33 15.73 -26.14
CA ASN A 66 -13.81 16.10 -24.81
C ASN A 66 -12.54 16.95 -24.94
N ASP A 67 -12.44 18.00 -24.12
CA ASP A 67 -11.22 18.75 -23.80
C ASP A 67 -10.50 19.53 -24.93
N TRP A 68 -11.23 20.28 -25.76
CA TRP A 68 -10.58 21.28 -26.60
C TRP A 68 -9.87 22.35 -25.74
N LYS A 69 -8.65 22.73 -26.15
CA LYS A 69 -7.87 23.83 -25.57
C LYS A 69 -7.44 24.76 -26.70
N ASN A 70 -7.30 26.06 -26.44
CA ASN A 70 -6.80 27.05 -27.41
C ASN A 70 -7.56 26.98 -28.75
N TYR A 71 -8.87 27.23 -28.75
CA TYR A 71 -9.70 27.09 -29.94
C TYR A 71 -10.50 28.35 -30.22
N ARG A 72 -10.92 28.48 -31.47
CA ARG A 72 -11.89 29.50 -31.90
C ARG A 72 -13.10 28.82 -32.50
N VAL A 73 -14.29 29.28 -32.13
CA VAL A 73 -15.55 28.87 -32.75
C VAL A 73 -16.17 30.07 -33.44
N THR A 74 -16.52 29.89 -34.71
CA THR A 74 -17.25 30.89 -35.50
C THR A 74 -18.52 30.29 -36.06
N PHE A 75 -19.61 31.08 -36.10
CA PHE A 75 -20.86 30.72 -36.76
C PHE A 75 -21.70 31.97 -37.04
N THR A 76 -22.64 31.86 -37.95
CA THR A 76 -23.64 32.89 -38.23
C THR A 76 -24.98 32.51 -37.59
N LEU A 77 -25.55 33.40 -36.80
CA LEU A 77 -26.84 33.25 -36.14
C LEU A 77 -27.88 34.20 -36.77
N THR A 78 -28.96 33.66 -37.31
CA THR A 78 -30.14 34.43 -37.73
C THR A 78 -31.28 34.15 -36.76
N ARG A 79 -31.81 35.19 -36.11
CA ARG A 79 -32.90 35.05 -35.14
C ARG A 79 -34.22 35.53 -35.72
N ARG A 80 -35.30 34.80 -35.47
CA ARG A 80 -36.66 35.18 -35.87
C ARG A 80 -37.45 35.51 -34.59
N GLY A 81 -37.89 36.77 -34.45
CA GLY A 81 -38.69 37.19 -33.29
C GLY A 81 -37.90 37.42 -31.98
N TYR A 82 -38.58 37.25 -30.84
CA TYR A 82 -38.11 37.64 -29.49
C TYR A 82 -37.37 36.53 -28.72
N SER A 83 -36.59 35.73 -29.41
CA SER A 83 -35.97 34.51 -28.85
C SER A 83 -34.65 34.76 -28.12
N GLN A 84 -34.42 34.01 -27.04
CA GLN A 84 -33.13 33.95 -26.33
C GLN A 84 -32.24 32.88 -26.96
N PHE A 85 -30.95 33.16 -27.09
CA PHE A 85 -29.96 32.20 -27.57
C PHE A 85 -28.84 32.02 -26.55
N ASP A 86 -28.47 30.78 -26.28
CA ASP A 86 -27.45 30.41 -25.30
C ASP A 86 -26.30 29.67 -25.99
N VAL A 87 -25.06 30.08 -25.70
CA VAL A 87 -23.84 29.37 -26.07
C VAL A 87 -23.15 28.93 -24.80
N TYR A 88 -22.84 27.64 -24.73
CA TYR A 88 -22.09 27.04 -23.64
C TYR A 88 -20.67 26.81 -24.15
N VAL A 89 -19.70 27.47 -23.53
CA VAL A 89 -18.28 27.43 -23.93
C VAL A 89 -17.43 27.16 -22.72
N GLY A 90 -16.40 26.32 -22.85
CA GLY A 90 -15.48 26.05 -21.75
C GLY A 90 -16.16 25.38 -20.54
N MET A 91 -15.89 24.10 -20.39
CA MET A 91 -16.22 23.31 -19.20
C MET A 91 -14.95 22.99 -18.40
N ARG A 92 -14.91 23.46 -17.15
CA ARG A 92 -14.08 22.87 -16.10
C ARG A 92 -15.01 22.43 -15.00
N TYR A 93 -15.52 21.20 -15.14
CA TYR A 93 -16.50 20.63 -14.22
C TYR A 93 -16.17 20.95 -12.74
N PRO A 94 -17.14 21.34 -11.90
CA PRO A 94 -18.56 21.50 -12.17
C PRO A 94 -18.91 22.86 -12.80
N VAL A 95 -17.94 23.65 -13.25
CA VAL A 95 -18.14 25.00 -13.81
C VAL A 95 -18.19 24.96 -15.34
N TYR A 96 -19.17 25.64 -15.94
CA TYR A 96 -19.19 25.94 -17.36
C TYR A 96 -19.56 27.39 -17.59
N LEU A 97 -19.02 28.01 -18.65
CA LEU A 97 -19.40 29.37 -19.01
C LEU A 97 -20.62 29.33 -19.93
N LYS A 98 -21.62 30.13 -19.57
CA LYS A 98 -22.82 30.32 -20.38
C LYS A 98 -22.87 31.76 -20.85
N LEU A 99 -22.86 31.92 -22.17
CA LEU A 99 -23.11 33.15 -22.86
C LEU A 99 -24.59 33.19 -23.27
N THR A 100 -25.35 34.13 -22.73
CA THR A 100 -26.77 34.31 -23.03
C THR A 100 -26.98 35.60 -23.81
N LEU A 101 -27.43 35.46 -25.05
CA LEU A 101 -27.90 36.55 -25.90
C LEU A 101 -29.40 36.73 -25.66
N GLU A 102 -29.78 37.78 -24.92
CA GLU A 102 -31.18 38.06 -24.59
C GLU A 102 -31.97 38.60 -25.80
N PRO A 103 -33.32 38.58 -25.73
CA PRO A 103 -34.17 39.18 -26.75
C PRO A 103 -33.84 40.67 -27.01
N PRO A 104 -34.13 41.22 -28.21
CA PRO A 104 -33.64 42.55 -28.61
C PRO A 104 -34.18 43.67 -27.73
N HIS A 105 -35.39 43.51 -27.17
CA HIS A 105 -35.99 44.47 -26.24
C HIS A 105 -35.24 44.56 -24.90
N GLN A 106 -34.48 43.52 -24.53
CA GLN A 106 -33.61 43.54 -23.34
C GLN A 106 -32.20 44.01 -23.69
N GLY A 107 -31.76 43.73 -24.92
CA GLY A 107 -30.52 44.26 -25.51
C GLY A 107 -29.22 43.77 -24.87
N LYS A 108 -29.24 42.71 -24.05
CA LYS A 108 -28.10 42.26 -23.25
C LYS A 108 -27.47 40.96 -23.75
N LEU A 109 -26.14 40.94 -23.74
CA LEU A 109 -25.31 39.75 -23.91
C LEU A 109 -24.61 39.50 -22.57
N ARG A 110 -24.99 38.41 -21.89
CA ARG A 110 -24.55 38.09 -20.53
C ARG A 110 -23.61 36.90 -20.55
N LEU A 111 -22.47 37.02 -19.86
CA LEU A 111 -21.59 35.89 -19.59
C LEU A 111 -21.65 35.56 -18.09
N ALA A 112 -21.89 34.31 -17.76
CA ALA A 112 -21.89 33.81 -16.38
C ALA A 112 -21.16 32.48 -16.28
N ALA A 113 -20.45 32.29 -15.16
CA ALA A 113 -19.95 30.99 -14.73
C ALA A 113 -21.05 30.24 -13.99
N ASN A 114 -21.48 29.10 -14.53
CA ASN A 114 -22.52 28.27 -13.92
C ASN A 114 -21.91 27.04 -13.28
N ARG A 115 -22.45 26.67 -12.12
CA ARG A 115 -22.12 25.38 -11.47
C ARG A 115 -23.20 24.35 -11.76
N VAL A 116 -22.81 23.09 -11.95
CA VAL A 116 -23.75 21.93 -12.02
C VAL A 116 -24.65 21.87 -10.78
N THR A 117 -24.22 22.43 -9.65
CA THR A 117 -24.98 22.54 -8.39
C THR A 117 -26.00 23.70 -8.35
N GLY A 118 -26.19 24.45 -9.46
CA GLY A 118 -27.33 25.34 -9.66
C GLY A 118 -27.13 26.83 -9.34
N LYS A 119 -25.93 27.28 -8.94
CA LYS A 119 -25.62 28.72 -8.77
C LYS A 119 -24.88 29.30 -9.98
N SER A 120 -25.37 30.42 -10.50
CA SER A 120 -24.77 31.22 -11.58
C SER A 120 -24.03 32.44 -11.01
N GLU A 121 -22.77 32.63 -11.39
CA GLU A 121 -21.96 33.80 -11.03
C GLU A 121 -21.75 34.70 -12.27
N PRO A 122 -22.21 35.96 -12.27
CA PRO A 122 -22.08 36.83 -13.42
C PRO A 122 -20.63 37.30 -13.61
N LEU A 123 -20.10 37.18 -14.83
CA LEU A 123 -18.74 37.61 -15.19
C LEU A 123 -18.75 38.95 -15.92
N THR A 124 -19.63 39.11 -16.91
CA THR A 124 -19.79 40.38 -17.64
C THR A 124 -21.17 40.49 -18.29
N ASN A 125 -21.58 41.72 -18.60
CA ASN A 125 -22.86 42.04 -19.23
C ASN A 125 -22.68 43.23 -20.20
N VAL A 126 -23.07 43.04 -21.45
CA VAL A 126 -22.85 44.00 -22.54
C VAL A 126 -24.19 44.34 -23.19
N ASP A 127 -24.47 45.64 -23.36
CA ASP A 127 -25.61 46.12 -24.14
C ASP A 127 -25.27 46.01 -25.63
N TYR A 128 -25.63 44.90 -26.26
CA TYR A 128 -25.28 44.60 -27.65
C TYR A 128 -26.17 45.34 -28.64
N ALA A 129 -27.44 45.60 -28.29
CA ALA A 129 -28.39 46.25 -29.19
C ALA A 129 -28.02 47.71 -29.49
N LYS A 130 -27.17 48.33 -28.66
CA LYS A 130 -26.56 49.65 -28.93
C LYS A 130 -25.32 49.59 -29.82
N ARG A 131 -24.74 48.41 -30.03
CA ARG A 131 -23.44 48.24 -30.73
C ARG A 131 -23.58 47.60 -32.10
N ILE A 132 -24.63 46.81 -32.31
CA ILE A 132 -24.88 46.06 -33.54
C ILE A 132 -26.37 46.06 -33.88
N ASP A 133 -26.69 45.90 -35.16
CA ASP A 133 -28.07 45.67 -35.61
C ASP A 133 -28.53 44.26 -35.18
N ALA A 134 -29.39 44.21 -34.17
CA ALA A 134 -29.92 42.98 -33.60
C ALA A 134 -30.88 42.22 -34.53
N ALA A 135 -31.36 42.84 -35.62
CA ALA A 135 -32.24 42.21 -36.60
C ALA A 135 -31.48 41.59 -37.79
N ALA A 136 -30.21 41.95 -37.98
CA ALA A 136 -29.35 41.36 -39.01
C ALA A 136 -28.78 40.00 -38.57
N PRO A 137 -28.33 39.13 -39.51
CA PRO A 137 -27.53 37.97 -39.18
C PRO A 137 -26.30 38.35 -38.34
N LEU A 138 -26.07 37.61 -37.25
CA LEU A 138 -25.02 37.86 -36.27
C LEU A 138 -23.91 36.83 -36.41
N ARG A 139 -22.74 37.25 -36.90
CA ARG A 139 -21.54 36.42 -36.98
C ARG A 139 -20.80 36.44 -35.65
N PHE A 140 -20.85 35.33 -34.93
CA PHE A 140 -20.10 35.13 -33.68
C PHE A 140 -18.68 34.66 -33.98
N ASP A 141 -17.73 35.19 -33.23
CA ASP A 141 -16.37 34.67 -33.10
C ASP A 141 -16.04 34.61 -31.61
N ILE A 142 -15.93 33.38 -31.10
CA ILE A 142 -15.65 33.10 -29.70
C ILE A 142 -14.31 32.39 -29.64
N SER A 143 -13.32 33.05 -29.04
CA SER A 143 -11.96 32.51 -28.91
C SER A 143 -11.64 32.21 -27.46
N ALA A 144 -11.22 30.97 -27.21
CA ALA A 144 -10.75 30.45 -25.94
C ALA A 144 -9.26 30.16 -26.04
N ILE A 145 -8.41 31.05 -25.52
CA ILE A 145 -6.94 30.97 -25.67
C ILE A 145 -6.28 31.12 -24.30
N GLY A 146 -5.54 30.11 -23.85
CA GLY A 146 -5.11 29.99 -22.46
C GLY A 146 -6.31 30.09 -21.52
N ASP A 147 -6.21 30.94 -20.51
CA ASP A 147 -7.30 31.22 -19.55
C ASP A 147 -8.14 32.45 -19.96
N THR A 148 -8.08 32.85 -21.24
CA THR A 148 -8.81 34.02 -21.76
C THR A 148 -9.96 33.59 -22.67
N LEU A 149 -11.17 34.08 -22.38
CA LEU A 149 -12.33 33.98 -23.26
C LEU A 149 -12.61 35.34 -23.87
N SER A 150 -12.73 35.40 -25.18
CA SER A 150 -13.14 36.59 -25.90
C SER A 150 -14.30 36.27 -26.84
N CYS A 151 -15.18 37.25 -27.04
CA CYS A 151 -16.30 37.14 -27.95
C CYS A 151 -16.41 38.43 -28.75
N SER A 152 -16.48 38.30 -30.07
CA SER A 152 -16.86 39.38 -30.98
C SER A 152 -18.07 38.98 -31.80
N VAL A 153 -18.89 39.97 -32.14
CA VAL A 153 -20.08 39.79 -32.98
C VAL A 153 -20.01 40.80 -34.12
N ASN A 154 -20.13 40.32 -35.36
CA ASN A 154 -19.98 41.12 -36.58
C ASN A 154 -18.65 41.92 -36.62
N GLY A 155 -17.58 41.34 -36.07
CA GLY A 155 -16.26 41.98 -36.01
C GLY A 155 -16.08 43.01 -34.89
N ILE A 156 -17.11 43.25 -34.05
CA ILE A 156 -17.02 44.16 -32.91
C ILE A 156 -16.79 43.34 -31.63
N GLU A 157 -15.77 43.67 -30.86
CA GLU A 157 -15.50 43.03 -29.57
C GLU A 157 -16.65 43.31 -28.59
N MET A 158 -17.27 42.24 -28.09
CA MET A 158 -18.29 42.34 -27.05
C MET A 158 -17.63 42.31 -25.67
N PHE A 159 -16.76 41.33 -25.42
CA PHE A 159 -16.02 41.21 -24.18
C PHE A 159 -14.73 40.40 -24.34
N MET A 160 -13.82 40.60 -23.37
CA MET A 160 -12.66 39.77 -23.10
C MET A 160 -12.59 39.56 -21.58
N VAL A 161 -12.55 38.32 -21.13
CA VAL A 161 -12.38 37.95 -19.71
C VAL A 161 -11.17 37.03 -19.57
N LYS A 162 -10.35 37.30 -18.55
CA LYS A 162 -9.15 36.53 -18.22
C LYS A 162 -9.40 35.63 -17.01
N ASP A 163 -8.42 34.77 -16.74
CA ASP A 163 -8.37 33.86 -15.58
C ASP A 163 -9.60 32.96 -15.48
N GLN A 164 -10.18 32.62 -16.63
CA GLN A 164 -11.33 31.73 -16.71
C GLN A 164 -10.86 30.31 -16.99
N PRO A 165 -11.43 29.31 -16.29
CA PRO A 165 -11.08 27.92 -16.53
C PRO A 165 -11.73 27.41 -17.82
N ILE A 166 -11.00 27.47 -18.93
CA ILE A 166 -11.55 27.15 -20.26
C ILE A 166 -10.91 25.88 -20.82
N SER A 167 -11.68 24.80 -20.85
CA SER A 167 -11.36 23.55 -21.56
C SER A 167 -12.65 22.90 -22.04
N GLY A 168 -12.68 22.12 -23.12
CA GLY A 168 -13.87 21.34 -23.49
C GLY A 168 -14.67 21.89 -24.67
N GLY A 169 -15.74 21.18 -25.03
CA GLY A 169 -16.53 21.42 -26.24
C GLY A 169 -17.48 22.63 -26.15
N ILE A 170 -18.21 22.85 -27.24
CA ILE A 170 -19.28 23.86 -27.34
C ILE A 170 -20.66 23.18 -27.35
N ALA A 171 -21.64 23.83 -26.73
CA ALA A 171 -23.05 23.52 -26.94
C ALA A 171 -23.85 24.79 -27.28
N LEU A 172 -24.91 24.60 -28.05
CA LEU A 172 -25.79 25.66 -28.54
C LEU A 172 -27.20 25.37 -28.02
N GLY A 173 -27.90 26.39 -27.53
CA GLY A 173 -29.24 26.22 -26.99
C GLY A 173 -30.05 27.50 -26.96
N GLY A 174 -31.23 27.44 -26.35
CA GLY A 174 -32.11 28.60 -26.20
C GLY A 174 -33.14 28.43 -25.08
N GLY A 175 -33.87 29.49 -24.80
CA GLY A 175 -34.98 29.50 -23.85
C GLY A 175 -36.31 29.00 -24.46
N TRP A 176 -37.38 29.05 -23.67
CA TRP A 176 -38.74 28.84 -24.15
C TRP A 176 -39.11 29.88 -25.24
N ASN A 177 -39.79 29.45 -26.31
CA ASN A 177 -40.09 30.25 -27.52
C ASN A 177 -38.86 30.73 -28.31
N SER A 178 -37.86 29.84 -28.44
CA SER A 178 -36.71 30.12 -29.29
C SER A 178 -36.96 29.76 -30.75
N ASP A 179 -36.71 30.67 -31.68
CA ASP A 179 -36.70 30.47 -33.14
C ASP A 179 -35.45 31.14 -33.74
N PHE A 180 -34.47 30.30 -34.06
CA PHE A 180 -33.20 30.76 -34.63
C PHE A 180 -32.58 29.72 -35.56
N GLU A 181 -31.70 30.22 -36.43
CA GLU A 181 -31.05 29.48 -37.49
C GLU A 181 -29.53 29.71 -37.39
N ILE A 182 -28.74 28.64 -37.49
CA ILE A 182 -27.28 28.66 -37.39
C ILE A 182 -26.67 28.15 -38.69
N ARG A 183 -25.68 28.88 -39.20
CA ARG A 183 -24.94 28.57 -40.43
C ARG A 183 -23.43 28.68 -40.21
N ASP A 184 -22.67 28.06 -41.12
CA ASP A 184 -21.22 28.24 -41.27
C ASP A 184 -20.42 28.00 -39.97
N LEU A 185 -20.76 26.95 -39.21
CA LEU A 185 -20.05 26.63 -37.98
C LEU A 185 -18.64 26.14 -38.31
N SER A 186 -17.62 26.80 -37.78
CA SER A 186 -16.21 26.41 -37.89
C SER A 186 -15.53 26.44 -36.53
N VAL A 187 -14.67 25.45 -36.30
CA VAL A 187 -13.81 25.35 -35.13
C VAL A 187 -12.36 25.22 -35.57
N GLU A 188 -11.53 26.15 -35.11
CA GLU A 188 -10.12 26.26 -35.45
C GLU A 188 -9.25 26.03 -34.22
N GLN A 189 -8.21 25.20 -34.35
CA GLN A 189 -7.18 25.09 -33.34
C GLN A 189 -6.25 26.30 -33.44
N LEU A 190 -6.10 27.02 -32.34
CA LEU A 190 -5.17 28.13 -32.20
C LEU A 190 -3.91 27.66 -31.48
N ALA A 191 -2.79 28.35 -31.74
CA ALA A 191 -1.56 28.14 -31.01
C ALA A 191 -1.75 28.50 -29.53
N ALA A 192 -1.20 27.68 -28.64
CA ALA A 192 -1.16 28.02 -27.22
C ALA A 192 -0.31 29.28 -27.00
N PRO A 193 -0.75 30.23 -26.17
CA PRO A 193 0.12 31.32 -25.77
C PRO A 193 1.31 30.75 -24.99
N ALA A 194 2.48 31.38 -25.13
CA ALA A 194 3.63 31.02 -24.30
C ALA A 194 3.23 31.18 -22.82
N LYS A 195 3.27 30.08 -22.08
CA LYS A 195 2.93 30.08 -20.65
C LYS A 195 4.06 30.77 -19.92
N THR A 196 3.90 32.05 -19.57
CA THR A 196 4.78 32.69 -18.59
C THR A 196 4.44 32.09 -17.24
N GLU A 197 5.30 31.19 -16.77
CA GLU A 197 5.18 30.61 -15.44
C GLU A 197 5.26 31.73 -14.39
N PRO A 198 4.25 31.88 -13.52
CA PRO A 198 4.30 32.83 -12.43
C PRO A 198 5.54 32.57 -11.56
N SER A 199 6.21 33.62 -11.09
CA SER A 199 7.27 33.45 -10.10
C SER A 199 6.70 32.75 -8.87
N VAL A 200 7.34 31.67 -8.43
CA VAL A 200 6.95 30.97 -7.20
C VAL A 200 7.14 31.91 -6.02
N ALA A 201 6.04 32.42 -5.46
CA ALA A 201 6.06 33.19 -4.23
C ALA A 201 5.90 32.23 -3.04
N ASP A 202 6.97 32.04 -2.29
CA ASP A 202 6.93 31.22 -1.08
C ASP A 202 6.38 32.03 0.11
N LYS A 203 5.17 31.67 0.56
CA LYS A 203 4.46 32.36 1.65
C LYS A 203 4.24 31.49 2.90
N TRP A 204 4.74 30.25 2.91
CA TRP A 204 4.48 29.30 3.99
C TRP A 204 5.75 28.99 4.76
N LYS A 205 5.62 28.84 6.09
CA LYS A 205 6.71 28.35 6.92
C LYS A 205 6.69 26.82 6.97
N ARG A 206 7.86 26.21 6.79
CA ARG A 206 8.04 24.74 6.84
C ARG A 206 8.79 24.28 8.08
N PRO A 207 8.66 23.00 8.44
CA PRO A 207 9.60 22.37 9.36
C PRO A 207 11.02 22.43 8.81
N VAL A 208 12.00 22.61 9.68
CA VAL A 208 13.43 22.54 9.33
C VAL A 208 14.11 21.40 10.07
N ILE A 209 15.00 20.67 9.39
CA ILE A 209 15.77 19.58 10.01
C ILE A 209 16.90 20.17 10.84
N LYS A 210 17.01 19.76 12.11
CA LYS A 210 18.15 20.03 12.98
C LYS A 210 18.47 18.80 13.83
N ASN A 211 19.70 18.30 13.69
CA ASN A 211 20.23 17.19 14.49
C ASN A 211 19.23 16.02 14.61
N GLY A 212 18.66 15.50 13.52
CA GLY A 212 17.75 14.35 13.56
C GLY A 212 16.30 14.64 13.93
N THR A 213 15.93 15.91 14.15
CA THR A 213 14.59 16.34 14.57
C THR A 213 14.05 17.44 13.67
N PHE A 214 12.73 17.50 13.51
CA PHE A 214 12.06 18.62 12.83
C PHE A 214 11.79 19.76 13.80
N TYR A 215 12.01 21.00 13.36
CA TYR A 215 11.72 22.21 14.12
C TYR A 215 10.77 23.11 13.35
N GLN A 216 9.72 23.60 14.01
CA GLN A 216 8.81 24.60 13.45
C GLN A 216 8.76 25.81 14.38
N ASN A 217 9.00 27.00 13.80
CA ASN A 217 9.12 28.26 14.57
C ASN A 217 10.12 28.18 15.75
N GLY A 218 11.22 27.45 15.58
CA GLY A 218 12.28 27.32 16.59
C GLY A 218 12.02 26.28 17.67
N ARG A 219 10.86 25.62 17.70
CA ARG A 219 10.54 24.54 18.65
C ARG A 219 10.59 23.18 17.96
N PRO A 220 11.07 22.11 18.61
CA PRO A 220 11.03 20.77 18.04
C PRO A 220 9.57 20.31 17.92
N VAL A 221 9.25 19.60 16.85
CA VAL A 221 7.90 19.13 16.54
C VAL A 221 7.93 17.70 16.04
N PHE A 222 6.94 16.91 16.42
CA PHE A 222 6.69 15.59 15.83
C PHE A 222 5.70 15.76 14.68
N MET A 223 6.09 15.36 13.48
CA MET A 223 5.25 15.54 12.29
C MET A 223 4.22 14.42 12.21
N LEU A 224 3.00 14.68 12.69
CA LEU A 224 1.90 13.72 12.69
C LEU A 224 0.92 14.04 11.55
N GLY A 225 0.66 13.07 10.70
CA GLY A 225 -0.32 13.18 9.62
C GLY A 225 -0.97 11.85 9.30
N VAL A 226 -1.54 11.77 8.10
CA VAL A 226 -2.30 10.64 7.60
C VAL A 226 -2.00 10.44 6.13
N ASN A 227 -1.89 9.19 5.69
CA ASN A 227 -1.88 8.85 4.27
C ASN A 227 -3.29 9.09 3.72
N ASP A 228 -3.48 10.16 2.94
CA ASP A 228 -4.74 10.47 2.28
C ASP A 228 -4.68 10.05 0.83
N THR A 229 -5.23 8.87 0.53
CA THR A 229 -5.24 8.30 -0.82
C THR A 229 -5.98 9.17 -1.86
N CYS A 230 -6.68 10.24 -1.43
CA CYS A 230 -7.38 11.16 -2.32
C CYS A 230 -8.37 10.42 -3.24
N ASN A 231 -8.98 9.33 -2.77
CA ASN A 231 -9.85 8.48 -3.57
C ASN A 231 -11.30 8.97 -3.50
N PHE A 232 -11.69 9.84 -4.43
CA PHE A 232 -12.98 10.56 -4.45
C PHE A 232 -14.20 9.73 -4.87
N TRP A 233 -14.06 8.41 -5.01
CA TRP A 233 -15.03 7.52 -5.66
C TRP A 233 -16.46 7.72 -5.18
N GLU A 234 -16.68 8.03 -3.90
CA GLU A 234 -18.03 8.01 -3.32
C GLU A 234 -18.27 9.00 -2.16
N PHE A 235 -17.41 9.99 -1.90
CA PHE A 235 -17.70 10.97 -0.85
C PHE A 235 -18.87 11.87 -1.26
N ASN A 236 -20.09 11.41 -0.99
CA ASN A 236 -21.34 12.10 -1.24
C ASN A 236 -22.21 12.05 0.03
N ALA A 237 -23.31 12.82 0.05
CA ALA A 237 -24.20 12.90 1.22
C ALA A 237 -24.78 11.55 1.68
N VAL A 238 -24.78 10.52 0.83
CA VAL A 238 -25.26 9.16 1.15
C VAL A 238 -24.25 8.42 2.03
N ASN A 239 -22.94 8.59 1.81
CA ASN A 239 -21.89 7.95 2.62
C ASN A 239 -21.69 8.60 4.00
N THR A 240 -22.31 9.76 4.23
CA THR A 240 -22.34 10.43 5.55
C THR A 240 -23.43 9.90 6.49
N LYS A 241 -24.23 8.88 6.11
CA LYS A 241 -25.48 8.53 6.82
C LYS A 241 -25.85 7.06 7.12
N PRO A 242 -25.04 6.02 6.84
CA PRO A 242 -25.29 4.71 7.49
C PRO A 242 -24.00 4.00 7.96
N PRO A 243 -23.94 3.30 9.10
CA PRO A 243 -24.70 3.41 10.36
C PRO A 243 -24.10 4.46 11.33
N PHE A 244 -23.38 5.45 10.82
CA PHE A 244 -22.61 6.41 11.62
C PHE A 244 -23.50 7.38 12.42
N GLU A 245 -23.08 7.71 13.65
CA GLU A 245 -23.57 8.92 14.32
C GLU A 245 -23.10 10.16 13.56
N SER A 246 -23.99 11.14 13.41
CA SER A 246 -23.64 12.44 12.83
C SER A 246 -22.47 13.04 13.62
N ASN A 247 -21.36 13.29 12.93
CA ASN A 247 -20.18 13.94 13.50
C ASN A 247 -19.62 14.93 12.48
N ASP A 248 -18.79 15.85 12.96
CA ASP A 248 -18.22 16.95 12.18
C ASP A 248 -16.88 16.58 11.51
N ILE A 249 -16.33 15.39 11.78
CA ILE A 249 -15.06 14.90 11.24
C ILE A 249 -15.27 14.18 9.90
N PHE A 250 -16.37 13.43 9.74
CA PHE A 250 -16.66 12.59 8.56
C PHE A 250 -17.70 13.21 7.61
N THR A 251 -17.62 14.52 7.37
CA THR A 251 -18.63 15.25 6.58
C THR A 251 -18.23 15.54 5.13
N ASP A 252 -16.93 15.50 4.82
CA ASP A 252 -16.37 15.86 3.50
C ASP A 252 -14.90 15.34 3.40
N MET A 253 -14.23 15.63 2.27
CA MET A 253 -12.79 15.36 2.08
C MET A 253 -11.93 16.04 3.16
N MET A 254 -10.74 15.50 3.39
CA MET A 254 -9.74 16.09 4.29
C MET A 254 -9.58 17.58 4.01
N SER A 255 -9.40 18.32 5.10
CA SER A 255 -9.22 19.76 5.08
C SER A 255 -8.39 20.16 6.26
N ARG A 256 -7.80 21.35 6.20
CA ARG A 256 -7.02 21.89 7.33
C ARG A 256 -7.80 21.90 8.65
N GLU A 257 -9.13 22.11 8.61
CA GLU A 257 -9.98 22.06 9.79
C GLU A 257 -10.08 20.64 10.38
N ILE A 258 -10.31 19.63 9.53
CA ILE A 258 -10.37 18.23 9.95
C ILE A 258 -9.02 17.78 10.52
N SER A 259 -7.91 18.11 9.84
CA SER A 259 -6.55 17.84 10.32
C SER A 259 -6.35 18.43 11.73
N ALA A 260 -6.74 19.69 11.96
CA ALA A 260 -6.59 20.34 13.26
C ALA A 260 -7.43 19.69 14.39
N LYS A 261 -8.64 19.21 14.06
CA LYS A 261 -9.51 18.48 15.00
C LYS A 261 -8.88 17.15 15.43
N LEU A 262 -8.24 16.45 14.50
CA LEU A 262 -7.55 15.18 14.77
C LEU A 262 -6.16 15.38 15.40
N GLY A 263 -5.57 16.58 15.27
CA GLY A 263 -4.22 16.86 15.77
C GLY A 263 -3.12 16.68 14.72
N PHE A 264 -3.49 16.49 13.45
CA PHE A 264 -2.54 16.39 12.35
C PHE A 264 -1.94 17.76 12.01
N ASN A 265 -0.62 17.80 11.84
CA ASN A 265 0.16 18.99 11.48
C ASN A 265 0.89 18.86 10.13
N THR A 266 0.72 17.73 9.45
CA THR A 266 1.12 17.46 8.07
C THR A 266 0.11 16.53 7.41
N ASP A 267 0.15 16.42 6.09
CA ASP A 267 -0.68 15.48 5.31
C ASP A 267 0.20 14.74 4.30
N HIS A 268 -0.08 13.46 4.08
CA HIS A 268 0.66 12.61 3.14
C HIS A 268 -0.23 12.34 1.93
N VAL A 269 0.16 12.88 0.77
CA VAL A 269 -0.74 13.03 -0.39
C VAL A 269 -0.14 12.45 -1.68
N PRO A 270 -0.88 11.61 -2.42
CA PRO A 270 -0.37 10.95 -3.62
C PRO A 270 -0.45 11.83 -4.87
N THR A 271 0.49 11.61 -5.78
CA THR A 271 0.57 12.29 -7.07
C THR A 271 0.10 11.38 -8.19
N TYR A 272 -0.88 11.80 -8.98
CA TYR A 272 -1.43 10.99 -10.07
C TYR A 272 -0.65 11.19 -11.37
N ALA A 273 0.21 10.21 -11.72
CA ALA A 273 1.17 10.32 -12.84
C ALA A 273 0.56 10.79 -14.15
N ARG A 274 -0.52 10.16 -14.61
CA ARG A 274 -1.17 10.54 -15.88
C ARG A 274 -1.80 11.94 -15.86
N HIS A 275 -2.29 12.39 -14.72
CA HIS A 275 -2.87 13.72 -14.60
C HIS A 275 -1.80 14.80 -14.72
N VAL A 276 -0.69 14.64 -14.00
CA VAL A 276 0.36 15.65 -13.95
C VAL A 276 1.19 15.67 -15.24
N ALA A 277 1.39 14.52 -15.90
CA ALA A 277 2.08 14.43 -17.18
C ALA A 277 1.24 14.91 -18.38
N ASN A 278 -0.02 15.32 -18.19
CA ASN A 278 -0.94 15.59 -19.30
C ASN A 278 -0.45 16.69 -20.26
N ASP A 279 0.22 17.70 -19.73
CA ASP A 279 0.71 18.82 -20.54
C ASP A 279 2.14 18.57 -21.07
N SER A 280 2.73 17.42 -20.77
CA SER A 280 4.11 17.04 -21.13
C SER A 280 4.18 15.77 -21.98
N LEU A 281 3.05 15.35 -22.57
CA LEU A 281 2.99 14.13 -23.39
C LEU A 281 3.85 14.23 -24.65
N ASP A 282 3.98 15.42 -25.22
CA ASP A 282 4.85 15.66 -26.38
C ASP A 282 6.34 15.47 -26.03
N GLU A 283 6.75 15.87 -24.81
CA GLU A 283 8.12 15.62 -24.31
C GLU A 283 8.40 14.13 -24.13
N LEU A 284 7.39 13.37 -23.70
CA LEU A 284 7.45 11.91 -23.58
C LEU A 284 7.32 11.19 -24.93
N GLN A 285 6.96 11.91 -26.01
CA GLN A 285 6.62 11.35 -27.32
C GLN A 285 5.50 10.30 -27.24
N LEU A 286 4.51 10.54 -26.38
CA LEU A 286 3.38 9.63 -26.16
C LEU A 286 2.08 10.24 -26.67
N THR A 287 1.28 9.44 -27.38
CA THR A 287 -0.12 9.78 -27.60
C THR A 287 -0.91 9.67 -26.29
N PRO A 288 -2.07 10.35 -26.15
CA PRO A 288 -2.93 10.19 -24.97
C PRO A 288 -3.29 8.73 -24.66
N ALA A 289 -3.53 7.91 -25.69
CA ALA A 289 -3.86 6.50 -25.53
C ALA A 289 -2.67 5.67 -25.00
N GLN A 290 -1.46 5.93 -25.47
CA GLN A 290 -0.25 5.29 -24.93
C GLN A 290 0.03 5.73 -23.49
N ALA A 291 -0.14 7.02 -23.20
CA ALA A 291 0.00 7.55 -21.84
C ALA A 291 -1.03 6.93 -20.87
N ASP A 292 -2.27 6.70 -21.30
CA ASP A 292 -3.30 6.03 -20.50
C ASP A 292 -2.90 4.58 -20.16
N GLN A 293 -2.14 3.90 -21.04
CA GLN A 293 -1.59 2.57 -20.77
C GLN A 293 -0.41 2.63 -19.78
N LEU A 294 0.55 3.53 -20.00
CA LEU A 294 1.84 3.56 -19.29
C LEU A 294 1.81 4.35 -17.97
N LEU A 295 0.95 5.36 -17.83
CA LEU A 295 0.89 6.19 -16.61
C LEU A 295 -0.36 5.90 -15.78
N GLY A 296 -1.19 4.95 -16.23
CA GLY A 296 -2.52 4.64 -15.70
C GLY A 296 -3.57 5.66 -16.14
N SER A 297 -4.84 5.28 -16.26
CA SER A 297 -5.92 6.21 -16.64
C SER A 297 -6.95 6.34 -15.51
N PRO A 298 -6.59 6.93 -14.35
CA PRO A 298 -7.48 6.96 -13.22
C PRO A 298 -8.44 8.14 -13.36
N TYR A 299 -9.30 8.12 -14.38
CA TYR A 299 -10.58 8.81 -14.35
C TYR A 299 -10.50 10.34 -14.46
N ARG A 300 -10.51 10.79 -15.73
CA ARG A 300 -10.41 12.21 -16.09
C ARG A 300 -11.50 13.08 -15.45
N ASP A 301 -12.67 12.50 -15.23
CA ASP A 301 -13.82 13.17 -14.63
C ASP A 301 -13.57 13.69 -13.19
N HIS A 302 -12.60 13.12 -12.46
CA HIS A 302 -12.31 13.47 -11.07
C HIS A 302 -11.14 14.45 -10.89
N TRP A 303 -10.55 14.95 -11.98
CA TRP A 303 -9.41 15.89 -11.91
C TRP A 303 -9.77 17.17 -11.15
N ASN A 304 -11.03 17.60 -11.23
CA ASN A 304 -11.53 18.78 -10.53
C ASN A 304 -11.72 18.55 -9.03
N GLU A 305 -12.13 17.35 -8.60
CA GLU A 305 -12.18 17.02 -7.16
C GLU A 305 -10.78 17.02 -6.55
N ARG A 306 -9.73 16.63 -7.30
CA ARG A 306 -8.33 16.79 -6.86
C ARG A 306 -7.91 18.24 -6.68
N ALA A 307 -8.32 19.13 -7.58
CA ALA A 307 -8.06 20.55 -7.42
C ALA A 307 -8.80 21.14 -6.20
N ARG A 308 -10.07 20.73 -5.99
CA ARG A 308 -10.85 21.10 -4.80
C ARG A 308 -10.19 20.58 -3.53
N PHE A 309 -9.75 19.33 -3.50
CA PHE A 309 -8.99 18.75 -2.40
C PHE A 309 -7.75 19.57 -2.07
N ARG A 310 -6.86 19.80 -3.05
CA ARG A 310 -5.63 20.60 -2.89
C ARG A 310 -5.92 21.98 -2.27
N SER A 311 -7.03 22.62 -2.65
CA SER A 311 -7.43 23.92 -2.09
C SER A 311 -7.88 23.86 -0.62
N ARG A 312 -8.47 22.75 -0.17
CA ARG A 312 -8.97 22.57 1.21
C ARG A 312 -7.87 22.34 2.23
N ILE A 313 -6.74 21.80 1.78
CA ILE A 313 -5.54 21.56 2.60
C ILE A 313 -4.47 22.65 2.38
N ALA A 314 -4.79 23.73 1.68
CA ALA A 314 -3.85 24.81 1.41
C ALA A 314 -3.17 25.34 2.69
N GLY A 315 -1.84 25.42 2.65
CA GLY A 315 -0.98 25.85 3.74
C GLY A 315 -0.57 24.76 4.75
N LEU A 316 -1.24 23.60 4.77
CA LEU A 316 -0.79 22.45 5.57
C LEU A 316 0.52 21.90 4.95
N PRO A 317 1.58 21.64 5.75
CA PRO A 317 2.76 20.95 5.24
C PRO A 317 2.38 19.61 4.58
N LEU A 318 2.85 19.38 3.35
CA LEU A 318 2.57 18.16 2.59
C LEU A 318 3.82 17.29 2.38
N VAL A 319 3.68 16.00 2.67
CA VAL A 319 4.54 14.93 2.14
C VAL A 319 3.92 14.50 0.81
N VAL A 320 4.65 14.69 -0.29
CA VAL A 320 4.17 14.42 -1.64
C VAL A 320 4.70 13.08 -2.13
N ASP A 321 3.79 12.14 -2.34
CA ASP A 321 4.06 10.76 -2.73
C ASP A 321 3.93 10.53 -4.24
N TYR A 322 4.84 9.72 -4.78
CA TYR A 322 4.91 9.32 -6.18
C TYR A 322 4.65 7.80 -6.41
N SER A 323 3.92 7.14 -5.51
CA SER A 323 3.59 5.71 -5.57
C SER A 323 2.51 5.35 -6.61
N PHE A 324 1.65 6.32 -6.96
CA PHE A 324 0.45 6.07 -7.77
C PHE A 324 0.75 5.74 -9.24
N LEU A 325 1.97 5.99 -9.74
CA LEU A 325 2.41 5.43 -11.03
C LEU A 325 2.31 3.90 -11.03
N HIS A 326 2.72 3.27 -9.94
CA HIS A 326 2.75 1.82 -9.83
C HIS A 326 1.36 1.21 -9.57
N LEU A 327 0.60 1.77 -8.60
CA LEU A 327 -0.72 1.25 -8.21
C LEU A 327 -1.68 1.09 -9.41
N PHE A 328 -1.60 1.94 -10.43
CA PHE A 328 -2.47 1.86 -11.60
C PHE A 328 -1.92 1.04 -12.77
N THR A 329 -0.65 0.64 -12.73
CA THR A 329 0.01 -0.03 -13.85
C THR A 329 0.34 -1.50 -13.57
N MET A 330 0.46 -1.90 -12.30
CA MET A 330 1.01 -3.20 -11.89
C MET A 330 0.23 -4.43 -12.35
N ASP A 331 -1.11 -4.46 -12.19
CA ASP A 331 -1.92 -5.67 -12.39
C ASP A 331 -1.86 -6.28 -13.81
N ASN A 332 -1.36 -5.52 -14.81
CA ASN A 332 -1.21 -5.98 -16.19
C ASN A 332 -0.06 -5.27 -16.93
N LEU A 333 1.00 -4.90 -16.22
CA LEU A 333 2.07 -4.04 -16.75
C LEU A 333 2.61 -4.49 -18.11
N SER A 334 2.92 -5.78 -18.29
CA SER A 334 3.42 -6.28 -19.58
C SER A 334 2.44 -6.13 -20.73
N LYS A 335 1.13 -6.33 -20.49
CA LYS A 335 0.11 -6.11 -21.52
C LYS A 335 -0.06 -4.62 -21.83
N ARG A 336 0.05 -3.75 -20.83
CA ARG A 336 0.01 -2.29 -20.99
C ARG A 336 1.19 -1.80 -21.83
N ILE A 337 2.41 -2.24 -21.52
CA ILE A 337 3.63 -1.95 -22.29
C ILE A 337 3.47 -2.38 -23.76
N ALA A 338 3.02 -3.61 -24.00
CA ALA A 338 2.78 -4.10 -25.34
C ALA A 338 1.68 -3.30 -26.08
N SER A 339 0.60 -2.94 -25.40
CA SER A 339 -0.51 -2.15 -25.96
C SER A 339 -0.09 -0.72 -26.28
N ALA A 340 0.90 -0.17 -25.57
CA ALA A 340 1.49 1.12 -25.86
C ALA A 340 2.50 1.07 -27.02
N GLY A 341 2.80 -0.12 -27.56
CA GLY A 341 3.81 -0.32 -28.60
C GLY A 341 5.24 -0.20 -28.08
N GLN A 342 5.47 -0.43 -26.79
CA GLN A 342 6.79 -0.31 -26.16
C GLN A 342 7.47 -1.68 -25.98
N PRO A 343 8.82 -1.73 -25.97
CA PRO A 343 9.60 -2.94 -25.73
C PRO A 343 9.32 -3.58 -24.36
N ALA A 344 9.34 -4.92 -24.30
CA ALA A 344 9.07 -5.67 -23.07
C ALA A 344 10.14 -5.46 -21.97
N ASP A 345 11.37 -5.14 -22.36
CA ASP A 345 12.50 -4.84 -21.47
C ASP A 345 12.40 -3.47 -20.79
N MET A 346 11.33 -2.71 -21.04
CA MET A 346 10.97 -1.52 -20.26
C MET A 346 10.43 -1.88 -18.86
N ARG A 347 9.98 -3.13 -18.66
CA ARG A 347 9.40 -3.61 -17.40
C ARG A 347 10.47 -3.81 -16.32
N HIS A 348 10.20 -3.33 -15.12
CA HIS A 348 10.96 -3.64 -13.92
C HIS A 348 10.09 -4.46 -12.94
N ASP A 349 10.71 -5.40 -12.22
CA ASP A 349 10.01 -6.39 -11.36
C ASP A 349 10.11 -6.06 -9.86
N GLY A 350 10.64 -4.88 -9.50
CA GLY A 350 11.02 -4.51 -8.13
C GLY A 350 9.92 -3.95 -7.23
N GLY A 351 8.67 -4.41 -7.36
CA GLY A 351 7.54 -3.81 -6.66
C GLY A 351 7.21 -2.42 -7.22
N PHE A 352 7.11 -1.39 -6.35
CA PHE A 352 6.65 -0.03 -6.65
C PHE A 352 7.51 0.83 -7.62
N MET A 353 8.31 0.17 -8.43
CA MET A 353 9.13 0.73 -9.49
C MET A 353 8.85 -0.03 -10.80
N PRO A 354 7.81 0.35 -11.57
CA PRO A 354 7.32 -0.44 -12.71
C PRO A 354 8.22 -0.37 -13.95
N TYR A 355 9.01 0.69 -14.11
CA TYR A 355 9.79 0.91 -15.32
C TYR A 355 11.28 0.87 -15.04
N VAL A 356 12.04 0.41 -16.02
CA VAL A 356 13.51 0.37 -15.97
C VAL A 356 14.05 1.78 -16.18
N PRO A 357 14.66 2.41 -15.16
CA PRO A 357 15.12 3.79 -15.22
C PRO A 357 16.36 3.95 -16.10
N GLU A 358 17.04 2.86 -16.47
CA GLU A 358 18.16 2.89 -17.42
C GLU A 358 17.71 3.00 -18.88
N THR A 359 16.43 2.75 -19.19
CA THR A 359 15.87 2.99 -20.53
C THR A 359 15.51 4.46 -20.70
N GLU A 360 15.58 4.98 -21.94
CA GLU A 360 15.28 6.39 -22.20
C GLU A 360 13.84 6.76 -21.80
N LEU A 361 12.86 5.99 -22.24
CA LEU A 361 11.45 6.26 -21.91
C LEU A 361 11.16 6.04 -20.41
N GLY A 362 11.73 5.00 -19.78
CA GLY A 362 11.56 4.77 -18.34
C GLY A 362 12.10 5.94 -17.51
N ARG A 363 13.31 6.41 -17.81
CA ARG A 363 13.90 7.61 -17.19
C ARG A 363 13.03 8.85 -17.40
N ASN A 364 12.57 9.08 -18.63
CA ASN A 364 11.76 10.24 -18.96
C ASN A 364 10.40 10.21 -18.24
N ILE A 365 9.77 9.03 -18.09
CA ILE A 365 8.54 8.87 -17.31
C ILE A 365 8.76 9.31 -15.86
N TYR A 366 9.80 8.80 -15.19
CA TYR A 366 10.08 9.18 -13.80
C TYR A 366 10.37 10.68 -13.66
N ASN A 367 11.27 11.23 -14.47
CA ASN A 367 11.65 12.64 -14.38
C ASN A 367 10.48 13.59 -14.68
N THR A 368 9.66 13.29 -15.70
CA THR A 368 8.44 14.07 -16.00
C THR A 368 7.42 13.95 -14.87
N TYR A 369 7.22 12.74 -14.33
CA TYR A 369 6.31 12.53 -13.21
C TYR A 369 6.72 13.34 -11.98
N PHE A 370 8.00 13.28 -11.58
CA PHE A 370 8.55 14.04 -10.46
C PHE A 370 8.44 15.55 -10.68
N ARG A 371 8.89 16.05 -11.83
CA ARG A 371 8.85 17.48 -12.16
C ARG A 371 7.42 18.02 -12.19
N ASP A 372 6.52 17.37 -12.90
CA ASP A 372 5.18 17.90 -13.12
C ASP A 372 4.26 17.64 -11.92
N GLY A 373 4.52 16.58 -11.16
CA GLY A 373 3.92 16.38 -9.84
C GLY A 373 4.29 17.49 -8.87
N ALA A 374 5.58 17.84 -8.78
CA ALA A 374 6.04 18.94 -7.93
C ALA A 374 5.42 20.27 -8.37
N ARG A 375 5.34 20.53 -9.68
CA ARG A 375 4.65 21.71 -10.23
C ARG A 375 3.17 21.75 -9.82
N TRP A 376 2.48 20.61 -9.91
CA TRP A 376 1.07 20.51 -9.54
C TRP A 376 0.86 20.78 -8.05
N TRP A 377 1.68 20.20 -7.18
CA TRP A 377 1.57 20.40 -5.73
C TRP A 377 2.08 21.75 -5.26
N LEU A 378 2.99 22.40 -5.98
CA LEU A 378 3.44 23.74 -5.65
C LEU A 378 2.31 24.77 -5.85
N ASP A 379 1.49 24.58 -6.89
CA ASP A 379 0.31 25.39 -7.20
C ASP A 379 0.59 26.90 -7.15
N HIS A 380 1.67 27.34 -7.78
CA HIS A 380 2.10 28.74 -7.79
C HIS A 380 2.33 29.33 -6.38
N GLY A 381 2.67 28.48 -5.41
CA GLY A 381 2.87 28.84 -4.00
C GLY A 381 1.61 28.76 -3.13
N ASN A 382 0.46 28.32 -3.67
CA ASN A 382 -0.79 28.21 -2.89
C ASN A 382 -0.82 26.99 -1.96
N SER A 383 -0.03 25.97 -2.25
CA SER A 383 0.13 24.77 -1.43
C SER A 383 1.51 24.76 -0.76
N ASN A 384 1.70 23.87 0.22
CA ASN A 384 2.91 23.85 1.05
C ASN A 384 3.61 22.47 1.07
N PRO A 385 4.06 21.94 -0.08
CA PRO A 385 4.91 20.76 -0.09
C PRO A 385 6.24 21.07 0.61
N TRP A 386 6.65 20.16 1.49
CA TRP A 386 7.91 20.24 2.25
C TRP A 386 8.76 18.97 2.17
N VAL A 387 8.14 17.82 1.87
CA VAL A 387 8.83 16.57 1.55
C VAL A 387 8.33 16.05 0.21
N TYR A 388 9.26 15.55 -0.61
CA TYR A 388 8.96 14.79 -1.82
C TYR A 388 9.50 13.37 -1.65
N GLU A 389 8.58 12.40 -1.59
CA GLU A 389 8.88 10.98 -1.47
C GLU A 389 8.94 10.37 -2.87
N LEU A 390 10.14 10.16 -3.39
CA LEU A 390 10.33 9.84 -4.81
C LEU A 390 9.92 8.40 -5.15
N PHE A 391 10.08 7.49 -4.20
CA PHE A 391 9.78 6.08 -4.40
C PHE A 391 9.13 5.52 -3.13
N ASN A 392 8.02 4.83 -3.32
CA ASN A 392 7.35 4.07 -2.28
C ASN A 392 7.79 2.60 -2.36
N GLU A 393 7.95 1.92 -1.23
CA GLU A 393 8.13 0.47 -1.07
C GLU A 393 8.81 -0.26 -2.26
N VAL A 394 10.00 0.18 -2.67
CA VAL A 394 10.76 -0.53 -3.71
C VAL A 394 11.23 -1.86 -3.12
N GLN A 395 10.47 -2.93 -3.38
CA GLN A 395 10.70 -4.27 -2.81
C GLN A 395 12.10 -4.79 -3.13
N TRP A 396 12.63 -4.45 -4.31
CA TRP A 396 14.06 -4.58 -4.62
C TRP A 396 14.41 -3.77 -5.86
N TYR A 397 15.57 -3.10 -5.85
CA TYR A 397 16.17 -2.59 -7.08
C TYR A 397 17.25 -3.56 -7.56
N HIS A 398 16.98 -4.26 -8.67
CA HIS A 398 17.91 -5.25 -9.22
C HIS A 398 17.81 -5.28 -10.74
N SER A 399 18.04 -4.14 -11.39
CA SER A 399 17.91 -4.02 -12.85
C SER A 399 18.97 -4.86 -13.57
N LYS A 400 18.54 -5.92 -14.26
CA LYS A 400 19.39 -6.88 -15.01
C LYS A 400 19.45 -6.57 -16.52
N HIS A 401 18.86 -5.45 -16.92
CA HIS A 401 18.74 -5.05 -18.31
C HIS A 401 20.10 -4.74 -18.93
N THR A 402 20.23 -4.96 -20.24
CA THR A 402 21.48 -4.77 -20.99
C THR A 402 22.08 -3.39 -20.75
N ALA A 403 21.23 -2.34 -20.75
CA ALA A 403 21.66 -0.98 -20.45
C ALA A 403 22.34 -0.86 -19.08
N ASN A 404 21.80 -1.49 -18.04
CA ASN A 404 22.40 -1.44 -16.70
C ASN A 404 23.69 -2.27 -16.60
N LYS A 405 23.78 -3.38 -17.34
CA LYS A 405 25.00 -4.19 -17.42
C LYS A 405 26.16 -3.45 -18.10
N GLN A 406 25.87 -2.62 -19.10
CA GLN A 406 26.86 -1.75 -19.74
C GLN A 406 27.40 -0.71 -18.75
N LEU A 407 26.52 -0.08 -17.98
CA LEU A 407 26.91 0.82 -16.89
C LEU A 407 27.76 0.11 -15.83
N PHE A 408 27.45 -1.15 -15.52
CA PHE A 408 28.26 -1.97 -14.61
C PHE A 408 29.68 -2.22 -15.15
N ALA A 409 29.83 -2.52 -16.45
CA ALA A 409 31.15 -2.69 -17.08
C ALA A 409 32.00 -1.41 -16.95
N GLU A 410 31.39 -0.23 -17.11
CA GLU A 410 32.05 1.06 -16.91
C GLU A 410 32.41 1.31 -15.44
N TRP A 411 31.50 0.98 -14.53
CA TRP A 411 31.74 1.08 -13.09
C TRP A 411 32.92 0.20 -12.65
N LEU A 412 33.01 -1.04 -13.15
CA LEU A 412 34.13 -1.94 -12.89
C LEU A 412 35.44 -1.39 -13.45
N ARG A 413 35.42 -0.87 -14.69
CA ARG A 413 36.59 -0.22 -15.29
C ARG A 413 37.12 0.90 -14.41
N LYS A 414 36.23 1.71 -13.83
CA LYS A 414 36.60 2.76 -12.86
C LYS A 414 37.14 2.18 -11.56
N LYS A 415 36.43 1.23 -10.93
CA LYS A 415 36.83 0.62 -9.65
C LYS A 415 38.21 -0.03 -9.70
N TYR A 416 38.52 -0.74 -10.78
CA TYR A 416 39.80 -1.42 -10.96
C TYR A 416 40.83 -0.60 -11.75
N SER A 417 40.60 0.70 -11.94
CA SER A 417 41.53 1.60 -12.66
C SER A 417 41.95 1.09 -14.05
N GLY A 418 41.05 0.39 -14.74
CA GLY A 418 41.30 -0.24 -16.04
C GLY A 418 42.07 -1.57 -16.00
N ASP A 419 42.50 -2.07 -14.84
CA ASP A 419 43.23 -3.34 -14.70
C ASP A 419 42.25 -4.53 -14.54
N VAL A 420 41.98 -5.23 -15.64
CA VAL A 420 41.16 -6.46 -15.62
C VAL A 420 41.78 -7.55 -14.73
N SER A 421 43.12 -7.62 -14.63
CA SER A 421 43.77 -8.60 -13.75
C SER A 421 43.55 -8.31 -12.27
N ALA A 422 43.35 -7.04 -11.88
CA ALA A 422 42.94 -6.71 -10.51
C ALA A 422 41.54 -7.26 -10.20
N MET A 423 40.60 -7.14 -11.14
CA MET A 423 39.26 -7.70 -11.02
C MET A 423 39.29 -9.24 -10.96
N GLN A 424 40.06 -9.89 -11.83
CA GLN A 424 40.24 -11.35 -11.82
C GLN A 424 40.75 -11.85 -10.46
N ARG A 425 41.75 -11.16 -9.88
CA ARG A 425 42.26 -11.44 -8.52
C ARG A 425 41.20 -11.20 -7.45
N ALA A 426 40.42 -10.13 -7.57
CA ALA A 426 39.34 -9.82 -6.63
C ALA A 426 38.26 -10.90 -6.63
N TRP A 427 37.84 -11.36 -7.82
CA TRP A 427 36.76 -12.31 -7.99
C TRP A 427 37.19 -13.78 -7.89
N ASN A 428 38.50 -14.05 -7.95
CA ASN A 428 39.04 -15.38 -8.13
C ASN A 428 38.49 -16.07 -9.40
N ASP A 429 38.36 -15.29 -10.48
CA ASP A 429 37.83 -15.74 -11.77
C ASP A 429 38.71 -15.21 -12.90
N THR A 430 39.36 -16.13 -13.63
CA THR A 430 40.26 -15.81 -14.75
C THR A 430 39.57 -15.97 -16.11
N SER A 431 38.30 -16.37 -16.14
CA SER A 431 37.52 -16.52 -17.37
C SER A 431 37.19 -15.16 -18.01
N ILE A 432 37.07 -14.11 -17.19
CA ILE A 432 36.79 -12.74 -17.63
C ILE A 432 38.04 -12.11 -18.26
N ARG A 433 37.98 -11.78 -19.55
CA ARG A 433 39.09 -11.21 -20.33
C ARG A 433 38.96 -9.71 -20.53
N SER A 434 37.77 -9.16 -20.43
CA SER A 434 37.49 -7.73 -20.55
C SER A 434 36.39 -7.29 -19.59
N PHE A 435 36.30 -5.99 -19.30
CA PHE A 435 35.18 -5.45 -18.50
C PHE A 435 33.81 -5.66 -19.17
N SER A 436 33.75 -5.66 -20.51
CA SER A 436 32.49 -5.86 -21.26
C SER A 436 31.99 -7.30 -21.22
N ASP A 437 32.82 -8.28 -20.85
CA ASP A 437 32.39 -9.68 -20.78
C ASP A 437 31.26 -9.87 -19.75
N VAL A 438 31.13 -8.97 -18.78
CA VAL A 438 30.09 -8.99 -17.75
C VAL A 438 28.67 -8.80 -18.31
N GLU A 439 28.54 -8.24 -19.52
CA GLU A 439 27.24 -8.07 -20.17
C GLU A 439 26.57 -9.42 -20.47
N ALA A 440 27.38 -10.44 -20.79
CA ALA A 440 26.93 -11.81 -21.04
C ALA A 440 26.71 -12.61 -19.75
N LEU A 441 27.17 -12.11 -18.60
CA LEU A 441 27.09 -12.83 -17.33
C LEU A 441 25.73 -12.69 -16.66
N SER A 442 25.52 -13.62 -15.73
CA SER A 442 24.42 -13.67 -14.80
C SER A 442 24.95 -13.30 -13.41
N PRO A 443 24.76 -12.05 -12.93
CA PRO A 443 25.37 -11.58 -11.67
C PRO A 443 24.89 -12.28 -10.39
N TRP A 444 23.91 -13.19 -10.48
CA TRP A 444 23.24 -13.79 -9.31
C TRP A 444 23.74 -15.20 -8.94
N SER A 445 24.56 -15.85 -9.77
CA SER A 445 25.01 -17.24 -9.56
C SER A 445 26.00 -17.44 -8.39
N GLY A 446 26.35 -16.38 -7.66
CA GLY A 446 27.30 -16.43 -6.54
C GLY A 446 28.73 -16.03 -6.95
N GLY A 447 29.68 -16.12 -6.02
CA GLY A 447 31.09 -15.73 -6.26
C GLY A 447 31.38 -14.23 -6.13
N GLY A 448 32.57 -13.80 -6.57
CA GLY A 448 33.07 -12.43 -6.36
C GLY A 448 32.29 -11.33 -7.08
N MET A 449 31.75 -11.61 -8.28
CA MET A 449 30.97 -10.65 -9.06
C MET A 449 29.75 -10.11 -8.30
N LYS A 450 29.05 -10.96 -7.53
CA LYS A 450 27.86 -10.54 -6.76
C LYS A 450 28.16 -9.37 -5.82
N ALA A 451 29.34 -9.36 -5.18
CA ALA A 451 29.71 -8.29 -4.25
C ALA A 451 29.86 -6.93 -4.96
N ASP A 452 30.52 -6.91 -6.11
CA ASP A 452 30.68 -5.71 -6.91
C ASP A 452 29.36 -5.27 -7.55
N TRP A 453 28.55 -6.23 -8.00
CA TRP A 453 27.23 -5.95 -8.56
C TRP A 453 26.30 -5.28 -7.54
N MET A 454 26.24 -5.77 -6.29
CA MET A 454 25.41 -5.14 -5.26
C MET A 454 25.93 -3.75 -4.86
N GLN A 455 27.25 -3.56 -4.81
CA GLN A 455 27.83 -2.22 -4.58
C GLN A 455 27.48 -1.25 -5.71
N PHE A 456 27.57 -1.71 -6.97
CA PHE A 456 27.18 -0.95 -8.15
C PHE A 456 25.70 -0.58 -8.13
N LEU A 457 24.79 -1.52 -7.84
CA LEU A 457 23.36 -1.22 -7.76
C LEU A 457 23.07 -0.16 -6.69
N GLY A 458 23.78 -0.20 -5.55
CA GLY A 458 23.68 0.83 -4.52
C GLY A 458 24.09 2.21 -5.03
N ASP A 459 25.20 2.31 -5.78
CA ASP A 459 25.62 3.58 -6.40
C ASP A 459 24.63 4.04 -7.48
N ARG A 460 24.16 3.11 -8.32
CA ARG A 460 23.24 3.42 -9.41
C ARG A 460 21.88 3.90 -8.92
N PHE A 461 21.35 3.32 -7.85
CA PHE A 461 20.10 3.79 -7.25
C PHE A 461 20.24 5.22 -6.69
N VAL A 462 21.39 5.57 -6.12
CA VAL A 462 21.69 6.94 -5.69
C VAL A 462 21.71 7.91 -6.88
N GLU A 463 22.25 7.50 -8.03
CA GLU A 463 22.23 8.31 -9.25
C GLU A 463 20.79 8.55 -9.72
N ILE A 464 19.95 7.51 -9.77
CA ILE A 464 18.52 7.60 -10.13
C ILE A 464 17.76 8.54 -9.19
N PHE A 465 17.99 8.40 -7.88
CA PHE A 465 17.37 9.26 -6.87
C PHE A 465 17.78 10.74 -7.06
N ASN A 466 19.06 11.01 -7.34
CA ASN A 466 19.54 12.37 -7.58
C ASN A 466 19.02 12.97 -8.89
N GLU A 467 18.82 12.17 -9.94
CA GLU A 467 18.14 12.60 -11.17
C GLU A 467 16.70 13.05 -10.88
N GLY A 468 15.94 12.29 -10.09
CA GLY A 468 14.60 12.66 -9.65
C GLY A 468 14.57 13.94 -8.80
N LYS A 469 15.53 14.08 -7.87
CA LYS A 469 15.73 15.32 -7.10
C LYS A 469 15.96 16.51 -8.03
N ALA A 470 16.83 16.35 -9.03
CA ALA A 470 17.11 17.41 -9.99
C ALA A 470 15.88 17.80 -10.82
N ALA A 471 15.05 16.82 -11.21
CA ALA A 471 13.79 17.07 -11.92
C ALA A 471 12.80 17.88 -11.08
N ILE A 472 12.69 17.60 -9.78
CA ILE A 472 11.86 18.42 -8.87
C ILE A 472 12.48 19.81 -8.70
N ARG A 473 13.80 19.89 -8.49
CA ARG A 473 14.51 21.16 -8.32
C ARG A 473 14.41 22.11 -9.50
N SER A 474 14.12 21.61 -10.71
CA SER A 474 13.91 22.48 -11.86
C SER A 474 12.61 23.29 -11.79
N VAL A 475 11.65 22.89 -10.95
CA VAL A 475 10.39 23.62 -10.71
C VAL A 475 10.25 24.12 -9.26
N ASP A 476 10.88 23.44 -8.31
CA ASP A 476 10.92 23.83 -6.91
C ASP A 476 12.38 24.06 -6.43
N PRO A 477 12.90 25.29 -6.60
CA PRO A 477 14.27 25.62 -6.23
C PRO A 477 14.46 25.90 -4.71
N ARG A 478 13.41 25.80 -3.88
CA ARG A 478 13.44 26.24 -2.47
C ARG A 478 14.35 25.36 -1.61
N SER A 479 15.37 25.92 -0.97
CA SER A 479 16.35 25.11 -0.22
C SER A 479 15.80 24.34 0.98
N ASP A 480 14.63 24.68 1.49
CA ASP A 480 13.97 24.12 2.68
C ASP A 480 12.87 23.08 2.36
N VAL A 481 13.00 22.39 1.21
CA VAL A 481 12.26 21.16 0.90
C VAL A 481 13.19 19.95 0.90
N TYR A 482 12.66 18.83 1.36
CA TYR A 482 13.41 17.60 1.64
C TYR A 482 12.96 16.46 0.73
N PHE A 483 13.82 15.44 0.63
CA PHE A 483 13.59 14.29 -0.22
C PHE A 483 13.80 13.01 0.55
N ASP A 484 12.93 12.04 0.33
CA ASP A 484 13.05 10.70 0.90
C ASP A 484 12.50 9.63 -0.04
N ILE A 485 12.53 8.41 0.47
CA ILE A 485 11.84 7.24 -0.04
C ILE A 485 11.14 6.56 1.13
N GLU A 486 10.06 5.86 0.85
CA GLU A 486 9.48 4.89 1.77
C GLU A 486 10.08 3.52 1.49
N ILE A 487 10.61 2.85 2.52
CA ILE A 487 11.22 1.53 2.37
C ILE A 487 10.21 0.41 2.51
N ALA A 488 10.40 -0.67 1.75
CA ALA A 488 9.76 -1.95 1.98
C ALA A 488 10.47 -2.67 3.14
N VAL A 489 9.93 -2.73 4.37
CA VAL A 489 10.72 -3.18 5.55
C VAL A 489 11.19 -4.64 5.45
N ALA A 490 10.41 -5.52 4.83
CA ALA A 490 10.82 -6.92 4.61
C ALA A 490 11.98 -7.03 3.60
N SER A 491 12.10 -6.08 2.67
CA SER A 491 13.15 -6.07 1.65
C SER A 491 14.57 -5.89 2.17
N LEU A 492 14.70 -5.42 3.42
CA LEU A 492 15.98 -5.27 4.10
C LEU A 492 16.71 -6.61 4.29
N TRP A 493 16.00 -7.73 4.10
CA TRP A 493 16.57 -9.08 4.20
C TRP A 493 16.74 -9.77 2.85
N TYR A 494 16.26 -9.16 1.75
CA TYR A 494 16.39 -9.77 0.43
C TYR A 494 17.79 -9.55 -0.12
N GLU A 495 18.47 -10.64 -0.42
CA GLU A 495 19.80 -10.67 -1.02
C GLU A 495 19.84 -10.04 -2.43
N GLN A 496 18.66 -9.87 -3.04
CA GLN A 496 18.46 -9.23 -4.33
C GLN A 496 18.16 -7.73 -4.23
N ASN A 497 17.97 -7.18 -3.03
CA ASN A 497 17.74 -5.75 -2.87
C ASN A 497 19.05 -4.97 -3.05
N GLY A 498 19.21 -4.35 -4.23
CA GLY A 498 20.39 -3.55 -4.57
C GLY A 498 20.39 -2.14 -3.98
N ILE A 499 19.36 -1.73 -3.24
CA ILE A 499 19.36 -0.43 -2.58
C ILE A 499 20.28 -0.49 -1.36
N ASP A 500 21.36 0.27 -1.40
CA ASP A 500 22.22 0.52 -0.24
C ASP A 500 21.72 1.77 0.49
N TYR A 501 20.90 1.56 1.51
CA TYR A 501 20.27 2.62 2.28
C TYR A 501 21.29 3.53 3.00
N HIS A 502 22.47 3.01 3.37
CA HIS A 502 23.53 3.83 3.96
C HIS A 502 24.07 4.84 2.94
N LYS A 503 24.28 4.39 1.69
CA LYS A 503 24.68 5.29 0.59
C LYS A 503 23.56 6.25 0.24
N LEU A 504 22.32 5.77 0.14
CA LEU A 504 21.16 6.60 -0.18
C LEU A 504 20.98 7.74 0.82
N MET A 505 21.17 7.47 2.12
CA MET A 505 21.08 8.50 3.16
C MET A 505 22.19 9.54 3.10
N LYS A 506 23.20 9.42 2.22
CA LYS A 506 24.10 10.55 1.90
C LYS A 506 23.43 11.57 0.97
N SER A 507 22.40 11.16 0.21
CA SER A 507 21.63 12.00 -0.72
C SER A 507 20.20 12.33 -0.26
N ALA A 508 19.51 11.41 0.42
CA ALA A 508 18.18 11.64 1.00
C ALA A 508 18.28 12.44 2.31
N ASP A 509 17.22 13.15 2.67
CA ASP A 509 17.16 14.07 3.79
C ASP A 509 16.42 13.48 5.00
N ILE A 510 15.47 12.57 4.74
CA ILE A 510 14.65 11.85 5.72
C ILE A 510 14.73 10.36 5.37
N PHE A 511 14.71 9.50 6.38
CA PHE A 511 14.54 8.05 6.16
C PHE A 511 13.07 7.69 6.38
N GLY A 512 12.37 7.36 5.31
CA GLY A 512 10.98 6.95 5.32
C GLY A 512 10.83 5.45 5.56
N THR A 513 9.85 5.04 6.35
CA THR A 513 9.55 3.62 6.60
C THR A 513 8.05 3.36 6.57
N GLU A 514 7.67 2.11 6.41
CA GLU A 514 6.31 1.62 6.72
C GLU A 514 6.30 0.82 8.03
N GLY A 515 5.10 0.47 8.49
CA GLY A 515 4.89 -0.55 9.51
C GLY A 515 4.10 -0.06 10.71
N GLY A 516 3.91 -0.90 11.71
CA GLY A 516 3.17 -0.51 12.90
C GLY A 516 3.16 -1.59 13.97
N MET A 517 2.73 -1.22 15.17
CA MET A 517 2.68 -2.15 16.29
C MET A 517 1.32 -2.88 16.32
N PRO A 518 1.30 -4.23 16.40
CA PRO A 518 0.05 -4.97 16.54
C PRO A 518 -0.53 -4.83 17.96
N PHE A 519 -1.86 -4.61 18.04
CA PHE A 519 -2.60 -4.54 19.31
C PHE A 519 -3.55 -5.73 19.50
N GLY A 520 -3.90 -6.01 20.75
CA GLY A 520 -4.80 -7.09 21.15
C GLY A 520 -4.11 -8.43 21.39
N THR A 521 -4.83 -9.54 21.20
CA THR A 521 -4.35 -10.91 21.43
C THR A 521 -3.84 -11.53 20.13
N PHE A 522 -3.02 -10.75 19.43
CA PHE A 522 -2.55 -10.99 18.07
C PHE A 522 -2.04 -12.42 17.83
N VAL A 523 -2.45 -13.00 16.71
CA VAL A 523 -1.96 -14.29 16.19
C VAL A 523 -1.58 -14.11 14.73
N ARG A 524 -0.39 -14.58 14.35
CA ARG A 524 0.08 -14.51 12.96
C ARG A 524 -0.79 -15.43 12.07
N PRO A 525 -1.35 -14.93 10.96
CA PRO A 525 -2.13 -15.74 10.03
C PRO A 525 -1.30 -16.89 9.42
N LYS A 526 -1.96 -17.97 9.00
CA LYS A 526 -1.33 -19.15 8.38
C LYS A 526 -0.91 -18.93 6.92
N GLN A 527 -1.61 -18.05 6.20
CA GLN A 527 -1.24 -17.55 4.87
C GLN A 527 -1.09 -16.04 4.99
N VAL A 528 0.00 -15.49 4.48
CA VAL A 528 0.31 -14.07 4.57
C VAL A 528 0.75 -13.57 3.20
N GLY A 529 0.08 -12.52 2.70
CA GLY A 529 0.66 -11.67 1.68
C GLY A 529 1.70 -10.73 2.29
N TYR A 530 2.42 -9.98 1.45
CA TYR A 530 3.39 -8.97 1.89
C TYR A 530 2.85 -8.04 2.99
N LEU A 531 1.72 -7.40 2.71
CA LEU A 531 1.11 -6.44 3.62
C LEU A 531 0.64 -7.09 4.94
N ASP A 532 0.27 -8.37 4.90
CA ASP A 532 -0.01 -9.10 6.13
C ASP A 532 1.26 -9.31 6.95
N GLU A 533 2.44 -9.50 6.37
CA GLU A 533 3.68 -9.61 7.15
C GLU A 533 4.05 -8.30 7.84
N VAL A 534 3.86 -7.17 7.14
CA VAL A 534 4.10 -5.83 7.70
C VAL A 534 3.15 -5.55 8.86
N MET A 535 1.85 -5.78 8.68
CA MET A 535 0.83 -5.53 9.72
C MET A 535 0.82 -6.56 10.85
N ASN A 536 1.31 -7.78 10.61
CA ASN A 536 1.25 -8.92 11.53
C ASN A 536 2.67 -9.40 11.94
N ALA A 537 3.65 -8.50 11.89
CA ALA A 537 4.99 -8.73 12.44
C ALA A 537 4.91 -8.94 13.96
N LYS A 538 5.82 -9.73 14.53
CA LYS A 538 5.88 -9.84 16.00
C LYS A 538 6.34 -8.49 16.58
N PRO A 539 5.88 -8.06 17.78
CA PRO A 539 6.32 -6.80 18.39
C PRO A 539 7.84 -6.62 18.39
N VAL A 540 8.59 -7.68 18.68
CA VAL A 540 10.06 -7.64 18.68
C VAL A 540 10.68 -7.46 17.30
N GLU A 541 10.03 -7.96 16.24
CA GLU A 541 10.47 -7.75 14.85
C GLU A 541 10.21 -6.28 14.46
N VAL A 542 9.05 -5.72 14.84
CA VAL A 542 8.71 -4.30 14.65
C VAL A 542 9.76 -3.40 15.32
N MET A 543 10.05 -3.64 16.60
CA MET A 543 11.09 -2.91 17.35
C MET A 543 12.45 -2.95 16.65
N PHE A 544 12.86 -4.13 16.17
CA PHE A 544 14.12 -4.29 15.44
C PHE A 544 14.13 -3.46 14.15
N TYR A 545 13.06 -3.48 13.37
CA TYR A 545 12.98 -2.71 12.11
C TYR A 545 13.05 -1.20 12.37
N TYR A 546 12.37 -0.71 13.40
CA TYR A 546 12.41 0.71 13.79
C TYR A 546 13.83 1.14 14.20
N ASP A 547 14.53 0.31 14.98
CA ASP A 547 15.91 0.60 15.37
C ASP A 547 16.91 0.44 14.21
N LEU A 548 16.65 -0.47 13.27
CA LEU A 548 17.44 -0.60 12.04
C LEU A 548 17.25 0.61 11.12
N ALA A 549 16.03 1.12 10.99
CA ALA A 549 15.75 2.37 10.28
C ALA A 549 16.53 3.55 10.88
N ARG A 550 16.55 3.64 12.22
CA ARG A 550 17.39 4.61 12.93
C ARG A 550 18.88 4.44 12.61
N ALA A 551 19.37 3.21 12.51
CA ALA A 551 20.76 2.94 12.16
C ALA A 551 21.10 3.45 10.75
N PHE A 552 20.25 3.19 9.74
CA PHE A 552 20.46 3.71 8.39
C PHE A 552 20.37 5.24 8.30
N ALA A 553 19.43 5.83 9.04
CA ALA A 553 19.21 7.26 9.01
C ALA A 553 20.35 8.06 9.68
N GLY A 554 21.17 7.44 10.53
CA GLY A 554 22.32 8.10 11.16
C GLY A 554 21.93 9.26 12.08
N ASP A 555 22.21 10.50 11.67
CA ASP A 555 21.84 11.76 12.33
C ASP A 555 20.66 12.49 11.69
N LYS A 556 20.03 11.90 10.66
CA LYS A 556 18.87 12.46 9.94
C LYS A 556 17.55 12.02 10.59
N PRO A 557 16.44 12.75 10.43
CA PRO A 557 15.14 12.31 10.97
C PRO A 557 14.65 11.02 10.30
N VAL A 558 13.93 10.21 11.07
CA VAL A 558 13.17 9.06 10.57
C VAL A 558 11.69 9.45 10.61
N MET A 559 10.93 9.08 9.59
CA MET A 559 9.49 9.31 9.51
C MET A 559 8.80 8.02 9.06
N ASN A 560 7.78 7.59 9.81
CA ASN A 560 6.91 6.52 9.35
C ASN A 560 5.93 7.12 8.33
N GLN A 561 5.91 6.65 7.10
CA GLN A 561 5.09 7.16 6.00
C GLN A 561 3.82 6.32 5.76
N GLU A 562 3.79 5.10 6.30
CA GLU A 562 2.60 4.26 6.41
C GLU A 562 2.53 3.54 7.77
N SER A 563 2.05 4.26 8.78
CA SER A 563 1.90 3.73 10.14
C SER A 563 0.59 2.97 10.32
N TYR A 564 0.67 1.68 10.65
CA TYR A 564 -0.51 0.81 10.80
C TYR A 564 -0.92 0.65 12.27
N VAL A 565 -2.18 1.01 12.59
CA VAL A 565 -2.80 0.71 13.90
C VAL A 565 -3.91 -0.30 13.70
N ARG A 566 -3.73 -1.51 14.22
CA ARG A 566 -4.73 -2.59 14.09
C ARG A 566 -4.83 -3.36 15.40
N ARG A 567 -6.06 -3.53 15.89
CA ARG A 567 -6.36 -4.39 17.03
C ARG A 567 -7.00 -5.69 16.57
N THR A 568 -6.50 -6.81 17.10
CA THR A 568 -6.98 -8.16 16.77
C THR A 568 -7.28 -8.99 18.01
N HIS A 569 -8.14 -10.00 17.88
CA HIS A 569 -8.43 -10.95 18.96
C HIS A 569 -8.27 -12.40 18.50
N GLY A 570 -7.07 -12.95 18.60
CA GLY A 570 -6.78 -14.32 18.15
C GLY A 570 -7.21 -14.56 16.70
N GLU A 571 -7.83 -15.72 16.44
CA GLU A 571 -8.36 -16.10 15.13
C GLU A 571 -9.67 -15.37 14.77
N LEU A 572 -10.29 -14.62 15.71
CA LEU A 572 -11.49 -13.82 15.44
C LEU A 572 -11.19 -12.67 14.44
N GLY A 573 -9.91 -12.27 14.35
CA GLY A 573 -9.45 -11.22 13.44
C GLY A 573 -9.58 -9.82 14.05
N VAL A 574 -9.91 -8.83 13.22
CA VAL A 574 -9.99 -7.41 13.62
C VAL A 574 -11.13 -7.19 14.61
N VAL A 575 -10.83 -6.44 15.66
CA VAL A 575 -11.78 -5.91 16.63
C VAL A 575 -11.55 -4.41 16.78
N PRO A 576 -12.52 -3.64 17.33
CA PRO A 576 -12.40 -2.18 17.41
C PRO A 576 -11.15 -1.73 18.16
N THR A 577 -10.42 -0.76 17.60
CA THR A 577 -9.25 -0.14 18.24
C THR A 577 -9.65 0.70 19.45
N GLN A 578 -8.74 0.82 20.42
CA GLN A 578 -8.92 1.67 21.59
C GLN A 578 -8.29 3.04 21.37
N ARG A 579 -8.81 4.05 22.07
CA ARG A 579 -8.25 5.41 22.08
C ARG A 579 -6.77 5.44 22.47
N ALA A 580 -6.36 4.56 23.39
CA ALA A 580 -4.97 4.45 23.82
C ALA A 580 -4.05 3.80 22.76
N ASP A 581 -4.57 3.05 21.78
CA ASP A 581 -3.74 2.33 20.80
C ASP A 581 -2.93 3.32 19.94
N PHE A 582 -3.61 4.36 19.41
CA PHE A 582 -2.96 5.40 18.61
C PHE A 582 -1.88 6.15 19.38
N SER A 583 -2.22 6.64 20.57
CA SER A 583 -1.28 7.42 21.36
C SER A 583 -0.13 6.56 21.91
N THR A 584 -0.36 5.27 22.17
CA THR A 584 0.70 4.33 22.57
C THR A 584 1.64 4.03 21.41
N LEU A 585 1.13 3.79 20.21
CA LEU A 585 1.98 3.62 19.02
C LEU A 585 2.86 4.85 18.80
N LEU A 586 2.28 6.05 18.78
CA LEU A 586 3.03 7.27 18.48
C LEU A 586 4.11 7.57 19.53
N TRP A 587 3.85 7.30 20.81
CA TRP A 587 4.89 7.37 21.84
C TRP A 587 5.95 6.28 21.69
N PHE A 588 5.58 5.06 21.30
CA PHE A 588 6.53 4.03 20.93
C PHE A 588 7.47 4.53 19.81
N GLU A 589 6.94 5.16 18.76
CA GLU A 589 7.78 5.69 17.66
C GLU A 589 8.75 6.78 18.16
N VAL A 590 8.29 7.69 19.03
CA VAL A 590 9.17 8.70 19.67
C VAL A 590 10.34 8.05 20.42
N PHE A 591 10.07 7.00 21.19
CA PHE A 591 11.07 6.24 21.95
C PHE A 591 11.90 5.26 21.09
N HIS A 592 11.53 5.08 19.83
CA HIS A 592 12.36 4.44 18.79
C HIS A 592 13.00 5.45 17.83
N ASN A 593 13.15 6.71 18.27
CA ASN A 593 13.84 7.79 17.56
C ASN A 593 13.16 8.26 16.25
N TYR A 594 11.86 8.06 16.09
CA TYR A 594 11.09 8.62 14.98
C TYR A 594 10.72 10.08 15.27
N SER A 595 10.74 10.90 14.21
CA SER A 595 10.45 12.33 14.23
C SER A 595 9.09 12.66 13.61
N GLY A 596 8.43 11.71 12.96
CA GLY A 596 7.09 11.86 12.39
C GLY A 596 6.44 10.53 12.03
N SER A 597 5.13 10.58 11.81
CA SER A 597 4.27 9.44 11.50
C SER A 597 3.11 9.86 10.61
N GLN A 598 2.90 9.15 9.51
CA GLN A 598 1.74 9.29 8.62
C GLN A 598 0.89 8.03 8.77
N VAL A 599 -0.28 8.15 9.39
CA VAL A 599 -1.09 6.98 9.72
C VAL A 599 -1.82 6.49 8.49
N TYR A 600 -1.74 5.19 8.23
CA TYR A 600 -2.32 4.58 7.06
C TYR A 600 -3.72 4.02 7.35
N CYS A 601 -4.76 4.41 6.63
CA CYS A 601 -4.87 5.58 5.76
C CYS A 601 -6.27 6.17 5.91
N TRP A 602 -6.48 7.41 5.48
CA TRP A 602 -7.75 8.12 5.65
C TRP A 602 -8.92 7.36 5.02
N TRP A 603 -8.86 7.09 3.72
CA TRP A 603 -9.91 6.40 2.96
C TRP A 603 -9.32 5.42 1.95
N LYS A 604 -10.03 4.33 1.63
CA LYS A 604 -9.65 3.34 0.57
C LYS A 604 -10.77 2.97 -0.39
N GLY A 605 -11.95 3.60 -0.28
CA GLY A 605 -13.16 3.07 -0.92
C GLY A 605 -13.13 3.09 -2.44
N GLY A 606 -13.38 1.93 -3.04
CA GLY A 606 -13.93 1.76 -4.39
C GLY A 606 -15.46 1.61 -4.38
N ARG A 607 -16.05 1.30 -5.55
CA ARG A 607 -17.51 1.31 -5.82
C ARG A 607 -18.39 0.41 -4.92
N ASP A 608 -17.78 -0.46 -4.14
CA ASP A 608 -18.44 -1.51 -3.34
C ASP A 608 -18.33 -1.30 -1.82
N PHE A 609 -17.83 -0.14 -1.36
CA PHE A 609 -17.58 0.16 0.07
C PHE A 609 -18.72 0.88 0.80
N GLY A 610 -19.94 0.85 0.25
CA GLY A 610 -21.14 1.39 0.91
C GLY A 610 -21.57 0.53 2.11
N TRP A 611 -20.91 0.67 3.26
CA TRP A 611 -21.32 0.00 4.50
C TRP A 611 -22.69 0.52 4.93
N LYS A 612 -23.66 -0.37 5.12
CA LYS A 612 -24.99 0.00 5.63
C LYS A 612 -25.13 -0.32 7.11
N THR A 613 -24.35 -1.30 7.58
CA THR A 613 -24.33 -1.81 8.96
C THR A 613 -22.90 -1.93 9.50
N ALA A 614 -22.77 -2.08 10.83
CA ALA A 614 -21.46 -2.31 11.46
C ALA A 614 -20.87 -3.67 11.03
N GLU A 615 -21.73 -4.66 10.80
CA GLU A 615 -21.36 -5.98 10.27
C GLU A 615 -20.81 -5.89 8.84
N ASP A 616 -21.35 -5.02 7.99
CA ASP A 616 -20.78 -4.77 6.66
C ASP A 616 -19.36 -4.20 6.79
N ALA A 617 -19.19 -3.19 7.66
CA ALA A 617 -17.89 -2.60 7.93
C ALA A 617 -16.89 -3.63 8.50
N ARG A 618 -17.33 -4.46 9.45
CA ARG A 618 -16.56 -5.57 10.01
C ARG A 618 -16.15 -6.57 8.93
N ALA A 619 -17.06 -6.95 8.03
CA ALA A 619 -16.78 -7.92 6.98
C ALA A 619 -15.66 -7.45 6.04
N THR A 620 -15.58 -6.15 5.75
CA THR A 620 -14.51 -5.61 4.88
C THR A 620 -13.11 -5.70 5.48
N THR A 621 -12.99 -5.74 6.81
CA THR A 621 -11.70 -5.87 7.52
C THR A 621 -10.99 -7.21 7.29
N LYS A 622 -11.70 -8.20 6.73
CA LYS A 622 -11.16 -9.54 6.44
C LYS A 622 -10.37 -9.60 5.13
N LYS A 623 -10.61 -8.67 4.21
CA LYS A 623 -10.03 -8.68 2.86
C LYS A 623 -8.90 -7.66 2.69
N ASN A 624 -9.02 -6.51 3.35
CA ASN A 624 -8.09 -5.39 3.23
C ASN A 624 -7.84 -4.77 4.61
N PRO A 625 -6.67 -4.14 4.83
CA PRO A 625 -6.50 -3.24 5.97
C PRO A 625 -7.63 -2.21 5.97
N PRO A 626 -8.34 -2.03 7.10
CA PRO A 626 -9.39 -1.02 7.18
C PRO A 626 -8.77 0.37 7.05
N ALA A 627 -9.44 1.27 6.32
CA ALA A 627 -9.14 2.70 6.37
C ALA A 627 -9.66 3.29 7.70
N LEU A 628 -9.11 4.43 8.14
CA LEU A 628 -9.50 5.14 9.36
C LEU A 628 -10.99 5.51 9.40
N LEU A 629 -11.64 5.62 8.25
CA LEU A 629 -13.09 5.84 8.16
C LEU A 629 -13.95 4.58 8.37
N ASN A 630 -13.36 3.39 8.53
CA ASN A 630 -14.12 2.18 8.87
C ASN A 630 -14.66 2.27 10.31
N PRO A 631 -15.98 2.37 10.51
CA PRO A 631 -16.56 2.66 11.83
C PRO A 631 -16.43 1.51 12.82
N TYR A 632 -16.28 0.28 12.32
CA TYR A 632 -16.12 -0.89 13.17
C TYR A 632 -14.67 -1.00 13.65
N ALA A 633 -13.71 -0.92 12.72
CA ALA A 633 -12.30 -1.02 13.07
C ALA A 633 -11.83 0.19 13.90
N TYR A 634 -12.30 1.39 13.54
CA TYR A 634 -11.92 2.65 14.16
C TYR A 634 -13.15 3.46 14.58
N PRO A 635 -13.77 3.12 15.73
CA PRO A 635 -14.83 3.95 16.29
C PRO A 635 -14.33 5.38 16.50
N LEU A 636 -15.21 6.38 16.35
CA LEU A 636 -14.84 7.81 16.47
C LEU A 636 -14.07 8.13 17.76
N GLU A 637 -14.44 7.49 18.87
CA GLU A 637 -13.77 7.71 20.15
C GLU A 637 -12.33 7.23 20.17
N SER A 638 -11.98 6.22 19.37
CA SER A 638 -10.61 5.75 19.24
C SER A 638 -9.72 6.78 18.55
N LEU A 639 -10.23 7.48 17.53
CA LEU A 639 -9.48 8.48 16.76
C LEU A 639 -9.09 9.71 17.58
N LYS A 640 -9.76 9.97 18.72
CA LYS A 640 -9.36 11.03 19.66
C LYS A 640 -7.96 10.77 20.26
N GLY A 641 -7.45 9.55 20.17
CA GLY A 641 -6.09 9.20 20.56
C GLY A 641 -5.01 10.00 19.83
N PHE A 642 -5.26 10.46 18.60
CA PHE A 642 -4.34 11.37 17.90
C PHE A 642 -4.22 12.73 18.60
N LYS A 643 -5.35 13.26 19.05
CA LYS A 643 -5.40 14.55 19.75
C LYS A 643 -4.77 14.45 21.14
N ASP A 644 -4.96 13.32 21.82
CA ASP A 644 -4.28 13.04 23.10
C ASP A 644 -2.77 13.05 22.93
N PHE A 645 -2.24 12.31 21.95
CA PHE A 645 -0.81 12.32 21.66
C PHE A 645 -0.32 13.72 21.31
N SER A 646 -1.03 14.43 20.44
CA SER A 646 -0.65 15.79 20.02
C SER A 646 -0.54 16.74 21.22
N ALA A 647 -1.52 16.72 22.12
CA ALA A 647 -1.49 17.52 23.34
C ALA A 647 -0.36 17.11 24.29
N GLU A 648 -0.07 15.82 24.40
CA GLU A 648 1.03 15.31 25.22
C GLU A 648 2.40 15.69 24.67
N ILE A 649 2.65 15.44 23.38
CA ILE A 649 3.94 15.71 22.76
C ILE A 649 4.21 17.21 22.66
N ASP A 650 3.19 18.06 22.45
CA ASP A 650 3.36 19.52 22.43
C ASP A 650 3.88 20.06 23.78
N ARG A 651 3.42 19.47 24.90
CA ARG A 651 3.92 19.80 26.24
C ARG A 651 5.32 19.28 26.48
N LEU A 652 5.64 18.11 25.93
CA LEU A 652 6.88 17.37 26.20
C LEU A 652 7.94 17.53 25.11
N ALA A 653 7.69 18.34 24.08
CA ALA A 653 8.50 18.42 22.88
C ALA A 653 9.98 18.71 23.17
N GLU A 654 10.28 19.70 24.03
CA GLU A 654 11.65 20.08 24.39
C GLU A 654 12.39 18.99 25.18
N ILE A 655 11.66 18.08 25.83
CA ILE A 655 12.23 16.94 26.55
C ILE A 655 12.39 15.77 25.58
N ALA A 656 11.31 15.36 24.91
CA ALA A 656 11.25 14.10 24.17
C ALA A 656 11.90 14.15 22.78
N LEU A 657 11.81 15.28 22.07
CA LEU A 657 12.14 15.34 20.65
C LEU A 657 13.58 15.73 20.30
N PRO A 658 14.37 16.47 21.10
CA PRO A 658 15.76 16.74 20.75
C PRO A 658 16.56 15.45 20.59
N TYR A 659 17.17 15.26 19.42
CA TYR A 659 18.07 14.13 19.19
C TYR A 659 19.51 14.50 19.63
N PRO A 660 20.26 13.53 20.17
CA PRO A 660 19.91 12.12 20.24
C PRO A 660 19.03 11.76 21.45
N ARG A 661 17.96 10.99 21.21
CA ARG A 661 16.83 10.85 22.15
C ARG A 661 17.07 9.74 23.18
N THR A 662 17.08 8.50 22.73
CA THR A 662 16.94 7.36 23.65
C THR A 662 18.27 6.81 24.13
N VAL A 663 18.19 6.14 25.29
CA VAL A 663 19.27 5.35 25.86
C VAL A 663 19.23 3.97 25.20
N GLN A 664 20.25 3.66 24.40
CA GLN A 664 20.49 2.35 23.82
C GLN A 664 21.95 1.96 24.12
N ASP A 665 22.14 1.08 25.10
CA ASP A 665 23.49 0.65 25.50
C ASP A 665 23.99 -0.54 24.67
N ILE A 666 23.09 -1.33 24.06
CA ILE A 666 23.43 -2.56 23.35
C ILE A 666 23.04 -2.43 21.87
N GLY A 667 24.01 -2.48 20.96
CA GLY A 667 23.76 -2.45 19.52
C GLY A 667 23.88 -3.82 18.89
N ILE A 668 22.82 -4.32 18.24
CA ILE A 668 22.89 -5.50 17.37
C ILE A 668 23.54 -5.08 16.05
N LEU A 669 24.65 -5.74 15.67
CA LEU A 669 25.34 -5.46 14.41
C LEU A 669 24.56 -6.09 13.23
N TYR A 670 24.08 -5.23 12.32
CA TYR A 670 23.49 -5.60 11.05
C TYR A 670 24.54 -5.57 9.93
N SER A 671 24.65 -6.69 9.20
CA SER A 671 25.65 -6.95 8.18
C SER A 671 25.02 -7.11 6.80
N ILE A 672 25.15 -6.08 5.96
CA ILE A 672 24.65 -6.14 4.58
C ILE A 672 25.38 -7.19 3.72
N PRO A 673 26.71 -7.46 3.87
CA PRO A 673 27.36 -8.57 3.17
C PRO A 673 26.79 -9.94 3.56
N SER A 674 26.44 -10.13 4.84
CA SER A 674 25.75 -11.36 5.27
C SER A 674 24.35 -11.48 4.68
N VAL A 675 23.65 -10.36 4.38
CA VAL A 675 22.39 -10.36 3.63
C VAL A 675 22.59 -10.75 2.17
N TRP A 676 23.56 -10.14 1.48
CA TRP A 676 23.86 -10.49 0.08
C TRP A 676 24.24 -11.95 -0.14
N ARG A 677 24.70 -12.65 0.89
CA ARG A 677 25.16 -14.04 0.80
C ARG A 677 24.14 -15.07 1.28
N GLN A 678 22.94 -14.65 1.64
CA GLN A 678 21.83 -15.54 1.95
C GLN A 678 21.27 -16.22 0.69
N PRO A 679 20.51 -17.33 0.85
CA PRO A 679 19.79 -17.96 -0.26
C PRO A 679 18.84 -17.00 -0.96
N HIS A 680 18.53 -17.27 -2.23
CA HIS A 680 17.62 -16.43 -3.01
C HIS A 680 16.23 -16.35 -2.34
N SER A 681 15.68 -15.13 -2.24
CA SER A 681 14.32 -14.91 -1.74
C SER A 681 13.29 -15.35 -2.79
N VAL A 682 12.51 -16.39 -2.48
CA VAL A 682 11.44 -16.92 -3.35
C VAL A 682 10.04 -16.67 -2.80
N SER A 683 9.92 -16.24 -1.54
CA SER A 683 8.67 -15.82 -0.93
C SER A 683 8.92 -14.85 0.23
N HIS A 684 7.94 -13.98 0.50
CA HIS A 684 7.98 -13.05 1.64
C HIS A 684 8.11 -13.80 2.99
N THR A 685 7.51 -15.00 3.08
CA THR A 685 7.53 -15.86 4.27
C THR A 685 8.85 -16.57 4.54
N GLN A 686 9.80 -16.49 3.61
CA GLN A 686 11.10 -17.14 3.74
C GLN A 686 11.88 -16.55 4.91
N LYS A 687 12.37 -17.41 5.79
CA LYS A 687 13.18 -17.02 6.94
C LYS A 687 14.63 -17.32 6.67
N PHE A 688 15.50 -16.36 6.96
CA PHE A 688 16.93 -16.52 6.78
C PHE A 688 17.65 -16.66 8.12
N ASP A 689 18.70 -17.49 8.19
CA ASP A 689 19.34 -17.80 9.48
C ASP A 689 19.94 -16.58 10.17
N TYR A 690 20.64 -15.72 9.42
CA TYR A 690 21.22 -14.50 9.98
C TYR A 690 20.14 -13.54 10.50
N GLN A 691 19.05 -13.33 9.73
CA GLN A 691 17.88 -12.57 10.17
C GLN A 691 17.30 -13.12 11.48
N GLN A 692 17.08 -14.45 11.55
CA GLN A 692 16.49 -15.06 12.75
C GLN A 692 17.43 -14.97 13.96
N ASN A 693 18.75 -15.03 13.76
CA ASN A 693 19.71 -14.82 14.84
C ASN A 693 19.68 -13.38 15.36
N CYS A 694 19.54 -12.38 14.48
CA CYS A 694 19.36 -10.98 14.87
C CYS A 694 18.11 -10.80 15.74
N PHE A 695 16.96 -11.33 15.31
CA PHE A 695 15.72 -11.25 16.09
C PHE A 695 15.82 -11.99 17.43
N ASN A 696 16.46 -13.16 17.46
CA ASN A 696 16.63 -13.93 18.69
C ASN A 696 17.47 -13.18 19.73
N TRP A 697 18.60 -12.59 19.31
CA TRP A 697 19.48 -11.85 20.21
C TRP A 697 18.86 -10.53 20.67
N TYR A 698 18.18 -9.82 19.77
CA TYR A 698 17.41 -8.62 20.13
C TYR A 698 16.33 -8.95 21.18
N SER A 699 15.57 -10.03 20.96
CA SER A 699 14.55 -10.51 21.90
C SER A 699 15.14 -10.91 23.26
N ALA A 700 16.32 -11.52 23.29
CA ALA A 700 16.98 -11.93 24.53
C ALA A 700 17.30 -10.74 25.46
N PHE A 701 17.67 -9.60 24.88
CA PHE A 701 17.92 -8.35 25.61
C PHE A 701 16.62 -7.63 25.96
N ASN A 702 15.70 -7.47 25.00
CA ASN A 702 14.44 -6.75 25.21
C ASN A 702 13.56 -7.40 26.30
N SER A 703 13.45 -8.73 26.30
CA SER A 703 12.67 -9.49 27.30
C SER A 703 13.19 -9.36 28.75
N ARG A 704 14.38 -8.80 28.93
CA ARG A 704 15.00 -8.47 30.23
C ARG A 704 15.06 -6.97 30.49
N GLN A 705 14.29 -6.20 29.72
CA GLN A 705 14.19 -4.75 29.78
C GLN A 705 15.57 -4.08 29.61
N LEU A 706 16.45 -4.66 28.79
CA LEU A 706 17.74 -4.07 28.48
C LEU A 706 17.60 -3.15 27.25
N PRO A 707 18.24 -1.96 27.27
CA PRO A 707 18.13 -0.96 26.19
C PRO A 707 18.93 -1.39 24.96
N VAL A 708 18.30 -2.21 24.13
CA VAL A 708 18.84 -2.69 22.87
C VAL A 708 18.44 -1.76 21.71
N GLY A 709 19.30 -1.70 20.70
CA GLY A 709 19.08 -1.04 19.42
C GLY A 709 19.87 -1.76 18.32
N VAL A 710 20.03 -1.12 17.17
CA VAL A 710 20.72 -1.70 16.00
C VAL A 710 21.81 -0.74 15.51
N ILE A 711 22.90 -1.30 14.97
CA ILE A 711 23.98 -0.57 14.30
C ILE A 711 24.39 -1.31 13.03
N THR A 712 24.63 -0.59 11.94
CA THR A 712 25.13 -1.19 10.69
C THR A 712 26.66 -1.26 10.73
N GLU A 713 27.25 -2.19 9.96
CA GLU A 713 28.71 -2.21 9.77
C GLU A 713 29.25 -0.87 9.27
N GLN A 714 28.55 -0.24 8.32
CA GLN A 714 28.96 1.03 7.74
C GLN A 714 28.97 2.17 8.77
N GLU A 715 27.94 2.30 9.61
CA GLU A 715 27.93 3.31 10.68
C GLU A 715 29.04 3.04 11.71
N LEU A 716 29.23 1.78 12.12
CA LEU A 716 30.29 1.42 13.05
C LEU A 716 31.68 1.79 12.50
N VAL A 717 31.93 1.56 11.22
CA VAL A 717 33.22 1.84 10.57
C VAL A 717 33.41 3.34 10.30
N GLU A 718 32.40 4.04 9.77
CA GLU A 718 32.52 5.45 9.36
C GLU A 718 32.41 6.42 10.55
N ARG A 719 31.57 6.12 11.55
CA ARG A 719 31.22 7.02 12.66
C ARG A 719 31.50 6.45 14.06
N GLY A 720 31.80 5.16 14.15
CA GLY A 720 32.06 4.49 15.42
C GLY A 720 30.79 3.97 16.12
N PRO A 721 30.92 3.47 17.35
CA PRO A 721 29.83 2.83 18.10
C PRO A 721 28.75 3.82 18.62
N GLY A 722 28.94 5.12 18.42
CA GLY A 722 28.03 6.15 18.93
C GLY A 722 27.83 6.04 20.45
N ARG A 723 26.59 5.79 20.86
CA ARG A 723 26.16 5.68 22.28
C ARG A 723 26.24 4.25 22.84
N PHE A 724 26.50 3.26 21.99
CA PHE A 724 26.51 1.87 22.42
C PHE A 724 27.71 1.58 23.34
N LYS A 725 27.44 0.88 24.45
CA LYS A 725 28.44 0.33 25.37
C LYS A 725 28.76 -1.12 25.05
N VAL A 726 27.86 -1.80 24.35
CA VAL A 726 27.97 -3.20 23.93
C VAL A 726 27.66 -3.28 22.45
N ILE A 727 28.47 -4.01 21.69
CA ILE A 727 28.15 -4.40 20.31
C ILE A 727 27.99 -5.92 20.28
N ALA A 728 26.82 -6.39 19.89
CA ALA A 728 26.49 -7.80 19.77
C ALA A 728 26.45 -8.22 18.30
N VAL A 729 27.22 -9.25 17.93
CA VAL A 729 27.39 -9.71 16.54
C VAL A 729 26.76 -11.11 16.40
N PRO A 730 25.49 -11.20 15.93
CA PRO A 730 24.74 -12.45 15.89
C PRO A 730 25.11 -13.31 14.68
N TYR A 731 26.23 -14.02 14.73
CA TYR A 731 26.65 -15.00 13.71
C TYR A 731 26.72 -14.43 12.27
N ALA A 732 27.18 -13.18 12.12
CA ALA A 732 27.34 -12.53 10.81
C ALA A 732 28.53 -13.14 10.07
N ALA A 733 28.32 -14.13 9.20
CA ALA A 733 29.40 -14.90 8.57
C ALA A 733 30.24 -14.09 7.57
N TYR A 734 29.61 -13.15 6.87
CA TYR A 734 30.25 -12.27 5.88
C TYR A 734 30.25 -10.84 6.41
N SER A 735 31.34 -10.11 6.26
CA SER A 735 31.45 -8.73 6.76
C SER A 735 32.38 -7.90 5.88
N PHE A 736 32.34 -6.58 6.00
CA PHE A 736 33.38 -5.74 5.42
C PHE A 736 34.73 -6.00 6.11
N PRO A 737 35.86 -5.84 5.39
CA PRO A 737 37.20 -6.07 5.95
C PRO A 737 37.53 -5.21 7.18
N GLU A 738 36.97 -4.00 7.25
CA GLU A 738 37.25 -3.02 8.28
C GLU A 738 36.51 -3.33 9.61
N THR A 739 35.43 -4.12 9.56
CA THR A 739 34.53 -4.37 10.68
C THR A 739 35.24 -5.00 11.89
N ALA A 740 36.11 -5.98 11.65
CA ALA A 740 36.85 -6.63 12.73
C ALA A 740 37.80 -5.66 13.46
N ALA A 741 38.44 -4.75 12.72
CA ALA A 741 39.31 -3.73 13.29
C ALA A 741 38.51 -2.70 14.11
N ALA A 742 37.35 -2.26 13.61
CA ALA A 742 36.46 -1.35 14.33
C ALA A 742 35.96 -1.95 15.66
N LEU A 743 35.55 -3.23 15.66
CA LEU A 743 35.13 -3.93 16.87
C LEU A 743 36.27 -4.07 17.89
N ARG A 744 37.49 -4.36 17.44
CA ARG A 744 38.66 -4.43 18.32
C ARG A 744 38.96 -3.06 18.93
N ALA A 745 39.00 -2.01 18.11
CA ALA A 745 39.22 -0.65 18.59
C ALA A 745 38.15 -0.22 19.61
N PHE A 746 36.89 -0.61 19.41
CA PHE A 746 35.83 -0.38 20.39
C PHE A 746 36.10 -1.11 21.71
N ALA A 747 36.47 -2.39 21.64
CA ALA A 747 36.78 -3.20 22.82
C ALA A 747 37.99 -2.67 23.61
N ASP A 748 39.04 -2.26 22.91
CA ASP A 748 40.27 -1.69 23.50
C ASP A 748 40.00 -0.36 24.21
N ASN A 749 39.00 0.40 23.74
CA ASN A 749 38.53 1.64 24.36
C ASN A 749 37.49 1.42 25.48
N GLY A 750 37.33 0.19 25.98
CA GLY A 750 36.46 -0.13 27.10
C GLY A 750 35.02 -0.48 26.72
N GLY A 751 34.69 -0.49 25.43
CA GLY A 751 33.46 -1.08 24.91
C GLY A 751 33.43 -2.60 25.12
N LEU A 752 32.24 -3.19 25.12
CA LEU A 752 32.07 -4.64 25.28
C LEU A 752 31.62 -5.26 23.94
N VAL A 753 32.22 -6.37 23.54
CA VAL A 753 31.82 -7.09 22.33
C VAL A 753 31.35 -8.50 22.69
N ILE A 754 30.16 -8.88 22.21
CA ILE A 754 29.67 -10.25 22.29
C ILE A 754 29.49 -10.75 20.85
N ILE A 755 30.14 -11.83 20.48
CA ILE A 755 30.20 -12.28 19.09
C ILE A 755 29.86 -13.77 18.97
N GLY A 756 29.03 -14.12 17.99
CA GLY A 756 28.74 -15.52 17.66
C GLY A 756 29.97 -16.19 17.03
N GLU A 757 30.28 -17.41 17.45
CA GLU A 757 31.33 -18.24 16.87
C GLU A 757 31.15 -18.36 15.34
N GLY A 758 32.23 -18.20 14.58
CA GLY A 758 32.19 -18.21 13.11
C GLY A 758 31.74 -16.90 12.45
N SER A 759 31.49 -15.82 13.21
CA SER A 759 31.26 -14.49 12.63
C SER A 759 32.52 -13.90 11.96
N LEU A 760 32.30 -13.00 11.00
CA LEU A 760 33.29 -12.23 10.24
C LEU A 760 34.29 -13.11 9.47
N ARG A 761 33.91 -14.35 9.17
CA ARG A 761 34.80 -15.35 8.56
C ARG A 761 35.16 -15.01 7.11
N PHE A 762 34.26 -14.35 6.39
CA PHE A 762 34.41 -14.09 4.96
C PHE A 762 34.22 -12.61 4.63
N ASP A 763 34.95 -12.11 3.63
CA ASP A 763 34.72 -10.78 3.07
C ASP A 763 33.49 -10.79 2.14
N PRO A 764 33.04 -9.65 1.60
CA PRO A 764 31.89 -9.65 0.70
C PRO A 764 32.12 -10.53 -0.54
N TYR A 765 33.36 -10.80 -0.95
CA TYR A 765 33.74 -11.66 -2.09
C TYR A 765 33.76 -13.16 -1.77
N GLY A 766 33.60 -13.53 -0.50
CA GLY A 766 33.66 -14.91 -0.02
C GLY A 766 35.08 -15.41 0.26
N LYS A 767 36.07 -14.51 0.31
CA LYS A 767 37.44 -14.86 0.69
C LYS A 767 37.54 -14.94 2.21
N GLY A 768 38.28 -15.93 2.69
CA GLY A 768 38.53 -16.09 4.11
C GLY A 768 39.24 -14.87 4.69
N GLN A 769 38.69 -14.28 5.74
CA GLN A 769 39.31 -13.23 6.51
C GLN A 769 40.02 -13.84 7.72
N ASN A 770 41.12 -13.22 8.13
CA ASN A 770 41.75 -13.56 9.40
C ASN A 770 40.96 -12.93 10.56
N SER A 771 39.72 -13.38 10.78
CA SER A 771 38.88 -12.98 11.92
C SER A 771 39.22 -13.71 13.22
N SER A 772 40.18 -14.64 13.16
CA SER A 772 40.71 -15.50 14.23
C SER A 772 41.25 -14.77 15.48
N GLY A 773 41.03 -13.46 15.62
CA GLY A 773 41.59 -12.65 16.69
C GLY A 773 40.64 -11.67 17.36
N LEU A 774 39.31 -11.76 17.21
CA LEU A 774 38.41 -11.06 18.15
C LEU A 774 38.38 -11.81 19.48
N SER A 775 39.43 -11.60 20.26
CA SER A 775 39.63 -12.13 21.60
C SER A 775 40.24 -11.03 22.45
N GLY A 776 39.86 -10.96 23.72
CA GLY A 776 40.38 -9.95 24.63
C GLY A 776 39.53 -9.88 25.88
N ARG A 777 39.96 -9.06 26.84
CA ARG A 777 39.28 -8.93 28.14
C ARG A 777 37.81 -8.48 28.01
N ASN A 778 37.51 -7.65 27.02
CA ASN A 778 36.18 -7.08 26.80
C ASN A 778 35.39 -7.78 25.68
N ILE A 779 35.85 -8.96 25.23
CA ILE A 779 35.25 -9.71 24.13
C ILE A 779 34.82 -11.10 24.62
N ALA A 780 33.55 -11.45 24.42
CA ALA A 780 33.02 -12.78 24.71
C ALA A 780 32.49 -13.46 23.44
N VAL A 781 32.72 -14.77 23.33
CA VAL A 781 32.25 -15.59 22.19
C VAL A 781 31.09 -16.47 22.63
N ILE A 782 30.03 -16.52 21.82
CA ILE A 782 28.87 -17.40 21.99
C ILE A 782 29.01 -18.57 21.01
N SER A 783 29.03 -19.81 21.52
CA SER A 783 29.27 -20.98 20.68
C SER A 783 28.12 -21.26 19.72
N ASP A 784 28.46 -21.61 18.48
CA ASP A 784 27.50 -21.99 17.43
C ASP A 784 26.79 -23.33 17.70
N LYS A 785 27.31 -24.11 18.65
CA LYS A 785 26.73 -25.38 19.11
C LYS A 785 25.54 -25.21 20.04
N LEU A 786 25.30 -23.99 20.56
CA LEU A 786 24.17 -23.71 21.43
C LEU A 786 22.87 -23.67 20.62
N SER A 787 21.84 -24.37 21.10
CA SER A 787 20.51 -24.26 20.53
C SER A 787 20.00 -22.82 20.62
N ARG A 788 19.11 -22.41 19.71
CA ARG A 788 18.51 -21.06 19.76
C ARG A 788 17.78 -20.78 21.07
N GLN A 789 17.30 -21.81 21.77
CA GLN A 789 16.64 -21.70 23.07
C GLN A 789 17.63 -21.42 24.22
N ASP A 790 18.86 -21.92 24.12
CA ASP A 790 19.88 -21.78 25.16
C ASP A 790 20.69 -20.48 25.02
N GLN A 791 20.83 -19.97 23.79
CA GLN A 791 21.58 -18.74 23.48
C GLN A 791 21.18 -17.53 24.35
N PRO A 792 19.89 -17.22 24.60
CA PRO A 792 19.49 -16.09 25.44
C PRO A 792 20.07 -16.12 26.86
N GLN A 793 20.19 -17.30 27.47
CA GLN A 793 20.74 -17.42 28.83
C GLN A 793 22.24 -17.17 28.83
N GLU A 794 22.96 -17.76 27.88
CA GLU A 794 24.41 -17.58 27.76
C GLU A 794 24.76 -16.12 27.41
N LEU A 795 24.01 -15.46 26.53
CA LEU A 795 24.20 -14.03 26.20
C LEU A 795 24.21 -13.16 27.46
N ILE A 796 23.22 -13.36 28.33
CA ILE A 796 23.04 -12.53 29.52
C ILE A 796 24.09 -12.84 30.57
N LYS A 797 24.47 -14.10 30.72
CA LYS A 797 25.58 -14.52 31.57
C LYS A 797 26.90 -13.86 31.12
N ARG A 798 27.24 -13.93 29.83
CA ARG A 798 28.46 -13.30 29.29
C ARG A 798 28.44 -11.79 29.45
N LEU A 799 27.30 -11.15 29.24
CA LEU A 799 27.15 -9.72 29.45
C LEU A 799 27.43 -9.31 30.91
N GLN A 800 27.00 -10.13 31.88
CA GLN A 800 27.30 -9.93 33.29
C GLN A 800 28.78 -10.16 33.63
N GLU A 801 29.39 -11.22 33.08
CA GLU A 801 30.83 -11.52 33.25
C GLU A 801 31.73 -10.40 32.72
N LEU A 802 31.31 -9.76 31.62
CA LEU A 802 31.96 -8.58 31.05
C LEU A 802 31.74 -7.29 31.88
N GLY A 803 30.94 -7.36 32.94
CA GLY A 803 30.75 -6.24 33.87
C GLY A 803 29.74 -5.18 33.40
N TYR A 804 28.86 -5.52 32.45
CA TYR A 804 27.82 -4.59 32.00
C TYR A 804 26.88 -4.19 33.14
N ARG A 805 26.70 -2.87 33.30
CA ARG A 805 25.79 -2.29 34.30
C ARG A 805 24.53 -1.79 33.61
N ARG A 806 23.43 -2.49 33.83
CA ARG A 806 22.10 -2.09 33.33
C ARG A 806 21.69 -0.71 33.88
N PRO A 807 21.05 0.14 33.08
CA PRO A 807 20.65 1.49 33.50
C PRO A 807 19.37 1.54 34.35
N TRP A 808 18.67 0.41 34.50
CA TRP A 808 17.52 0.27 35.38
C TRP A 808 17.24 -1.22 35.68
N ARG A 809 16.32 -1.45 36.62
CA ARG A 809 15.72 -2.76 36.91
C ARG A 809 14.21 -2.62 37.11
N MET A 810 13.48 -3.68 36.79
CA MET A 810 12.07 -3.83 37.11
C MET A 810 11.86 -5.11 37.92
N LYS A 811 10.99 -5.05 38.93
CA LYS A 811 10.49 -6.22 39.67
C LYS A 811 8.97 -6.21 39.61
N ILE A 812 8.37 -7.25 39.04
CA ILE A 812 6.90 -7.39 38.98
C ILE A 812 6.38 -7.87 40.34
N ASP A 813 5.24 -7.33 40.77
CA ASP A 813 4.70 -7.54 42.13
C ASP A 813 4.30 -9.00 42.41
N ASP A 814 3.78 -9.71 41.41
CA ASP A 814 3.39 -11.12 41.52
C ASP A 814 4.58 -12.10 41.37
N GLY A 815 5.78 -11.60 41.08
CA GLY A 815 6.99 -12.40 40.88
C GLY A 815 7.09 -13.10 39.53
N GLU A 816 6.03 -13.07 38.72
CA GLU A 816 6.00 -13.68 37.39
C GLU A 816 6.70 -12.79 36.37
N ALA A 817 7.49 -13.40 35.48
CA ALA A 817 8.17 -12.66 34.42
C ALA A 817 7.15 -11.96 33.50
N LEU A 818 7.54 -10.80 32.98
CA LEU A 818 6.77 -10.05 31.99
C LEU A 818 7.68 -9.73 30.80
N PRO A 819 7.98 -10.73 29.94
CA PRO A 819 8.94 -10.58 28.85
C PRO A 819 8.48 -9.59 27.76
N GLU A 820 7.18 -9.31 27.66
CA GLU A 820 6.63 -8.30 26.75
C GLU A 820 6.63 -6.88 27.33
N LEU A 821 7.16 -6.68 28.53
CA LEU A 821 7.37 -5.33 29.07
C LEU A 821 8.59 -4.71 28.39
N GLU A 822 8.36 -3.59 27.72
CA GLU A 822 9.40 -2.70 27.24
C GLU A 822 9.65 -1.56 28.22
N ILE A 823 10.92 -1.18 28.37
CA ILE A 823 11.33 0.04 29.07
C ILE A 823 12.35 0.78 28.21
N GLN A 824 12.04 2.03 27.87
CA GLN A 824 12.93 2.95 27.17
C GLN A 824 13.09 4.24 27.98
N ALA A 825 14.17 4.98 27.76
CA ALA A 825 14.41 6.23 28.47
C ALA A 825 15.02 7.31 27.57
N ILE A 826 14.62 8.56 27.80
CA ILE A 826 15.23 9.77 27.26
C ILE A 826 15.83 10.53 28.44
N ARG A 827 17.13 10.85 28.36
CA ARG A 827 17.84 11.55 29.44
C ARG A 827 18.19 12.97 29.02
N ARG A 828 17.92 13.91 29.92
CA ARG A 828 18.32 15.32 29.87
C ARG A 828 19.00 15.69 31.19
N GLU A 829 19.56 16.89 31.24
CA GLU A 829 20.29 17.38 32.41
C GLU A 829 19.44 17.32 33.70
N ASN A 830 18.23 17.86 33.67
CA ASN A 830 17.34 17.97 34.83
C ASN A 830 16.22 16.91 34.87
N ILE A 831 16.09 16.04 33.86
CA ILE A 831 14.98 15.08 33.77
C ILE A 831 15.35 13.79 33.02
N ASP A 832 14.96 12.67 33.61
CA ASP A 832 14.91 11.36 32.96
C ASP A 832 13.45 11.04 32.67
N LEU A 833 13.08 10.88 31.40
CA LEU A 833 11.74 10.49 30.97
C LEU A 833 11.76 9.01 30.56
N TYR A 834 10.98 8.19 31.26
CA TYR A 834 10.85 6.76 31.04
C TYR A 834 9.53 6.43 30.34
N PHE A 835 9.61 5.55 29.34
CA PHE A 835 8.46 4.93 28.68
C PHE A 835 8.38 3.47 29.11
N PHE A 836 7.18 3.07 29.54
CA PHE A 836 6.83 1.68 29.77
C PHE A 836 5.67 1.32 28.87
N CYS A 837 5.74 0.15 28.24
CA CYS A 837 4.61 -0.46 27.58
C CYS A 837 4.64 -1.96 27.83
N ASN A 838 3.58 -2.49 28.41
CA ASN A 838 3.39 -3.92 28.54
C ASN A 838 2.65 -4.43 27.30
N TRP A 839 3.38 -4.95 26.32
CA TRP A 839 2.81 -5.37 25.04
C TRP A 839 1.93 -6.64 25.12
N ASN A 840 1.82 -7.26 26.31
CA ASN A 840 0.97 -8.41 26.54
C ASN A 840 -0.51 -8.03 26.50
N GLY A 841 -1.25 -8.52 25.48
CA GLY A 841 -2.67 -8.22 25.27
C GLY A 841 -3.66 -8.92 26.22
N ARG A 842 -3.18 -9.79 27.13
CA ARG A 842 -4.01 -10.56 28.08
C ARG A 842 -3.72 -10.29 29.55
N ARG A 843 -2.67 -9.52 29.86
CA ARG A 843 -2.24 -9.29 31.25
C ARG A 843 -1.93 -7.81 31.48
N ALA A 844 -2.58 -7.22 32.48
CA ALA A 844 -2.11 -6.00 33.14
C ALA A 844 -1.30 -6.39 34.39
N ALA A 845 -0.39 -5.53 34.85
CA ALA A 845 0.48 -5.81 35.99
C ALA A 845 0.81 -4.52 36.78
N SER A 846 1.55 -4.68 37.87
CA SER A 846 2.26 -3.61 38.56
C SER A 846 3.63 -4.10 39.01
N GLY A 847 4.53 -3.18 39.29
CA GLY A 847 5.87 -3.51 39.77
C GLY A 847 6.59 -2.33 40.40
N ILE A 848 7.80 -2.62 40.87
CA ILE A 848 8.73 -1.64 41.43
C ILE A 848 9.86 -1.41 40.42
N PHE A 849 9.99 -0.16 39.98
CA PHE A 849 10.99 0.31 39.05
C PHE A 849 12.18 0.94 39.79
N TYR A 850 13.39 0.53 39.43
CA TYR A 850 14.64 1.01 40.02
C TYR A 850 15.44 1.76 38.95
N PRO A 851 15.28 3.08 38.81
CA PRO A 851 16.10 3.87 37.90
C PRO A 851 17.55 3.96 38.40
N ALA A 852 18.51 4.02 37.49
CA ALA A 852 19.90 4.31 37.82
C ALA A 852 20.47 5.44 36.94
N GLY A 853 21.33 6.28 37.52
CA GLY A 853 22.12 7.26 36.77
C GLY A 853 22.02 8.70 37.27
N ARG A 854 20.88 9.11 37.86
CA ARG A 854 20.74 10.43 38.49
C ARG A 854 21.52 10.51 39.79
N LYS A 855 22.17 11.65 40.03
CA LYS A 855 23.01 11.91 41.21
C LYS A 855 22.46 13.00 42.13
N ASP A 856 21.27 13.51 41.82
CA ASP A 856 20.64 14.56 42.62
C ASP A 856 20.31 14.04 44.03
N SER A 857 20.51 14.89 45.04
CA SER A 857 20.15 14.59 46.43
C SER A 857 18.64 14.59 46.66
N THR A 858 17.88 15.19 45.74
CA THR A 858 16.43 15.30 45.81
C THR A 858 15.85 15.30 44.39
N VAL A 859 14.80 14.52 44.16
CA VAL A 859 14.10 14.43 42.88
C VAL A 859 12.59 14.46 43.05
N TYR A 860 11.87 14.64 41.94
CA TYR A 860 10.42 14.60 41.82
C TYR A 860 10.03 13.54 40.79
N VAL A 861 9.01 12.75 41.13
CA VAL A 861 8.48 11.69 40.28
C VAL A 861 7.11 12.12 39.76
N THR A 862 6.86 11.99 38.45
CA THR A 862 5.63 12.48 37.82
C THR A 862 5.11 11.51 36.77
N ASP A 863 3.80 11.19 36.82
CA ASP A 863 3.05 10.59 35.70
C ASP A 863 2.87 11.68 34.64
N MET A 864 3.59 11.58 33.53
CA MET A 864 3.67 12.62 32.49
C MET A 864 2.53 12.55 31.48
N VAL A 865 1.74 11.47 31.47
CA VAL A 865 0.50 11.40 30.68
C VAL A 865 -0.54 12.31 31.33
N LYS A 866 -0.76 12.13 32.65
CA LYS A 866 -1.78 12.88 33.40
C LYS A 866 -1.24 14.16 34.07
N MET A 867 0.07 14.35 34.08
CA MET A 867 0.78 15.43 34.81
C MET A 867 0.46 15.43 36.31
N ILE A 868 0.52 14.25 36.94
CA ILE A 868 0.21 14.06 38.36
C ILE A 868 1.50 13.66 39.10
N PRO A 869 1.83 14.30 40.25
CA PRO A 869 3.00 13.91 41.01
C PRO A 869 2.81 12.56 41.71
N VAL A 870 3.90 11.83 41.93
CA VAL A 870 3.91 10.60 42.74
C VAL A 870 4.56 10.91 44.09
N SER A 871 3.88 10.60 45.19
CA SER A 871 4.41 10.81 46.54
C SER A 871 5.45 9.75 46.90
N SER A 872 6.51 10.16 47.59
CA SER A 872 7.51 9.27 48.16
C SER A 872 6.93 8.37 49.26
N PRO A 873 7.66 7.33 49.70
CA PRO A 873 7.23 6.48 50.81
C PRO A 873 6.94 7.25 52.12
N SER A 874 7.59 8.40 52.33
CA SER A 874 7.33 9.29 53.46
C SER A 874 6.16 10.26 53.27
N GLY A 875 5.39 10.12 52.18
CA GLY A 875 4.21 10.95 51.87
C GLY A 875 4.54 12.33 51.29
N LYS A 876 5.81 12.59 50.97
CA LYS A 876 6.28 13.88 50.44
C LYS A 876 6.33 13.87 48.91
N LEU A 877 6.27 15.05 48.28
CA LEU A 877 6.47 15.17 46.83
C LEU A 877 7.95 15.04 46.42
N ALA A 878 8.85 15.47 47.29
CA ALA A 878 10.29 15.39 47.09
C ALA A 878 10.78 14.03 47.58
N TRP A 879 11.49 13.31 46.72
CA TRP A 879 12.11 12.01 46.99
C TRP A 879 13.59 12.20 47.27
N SER A 880 14.07 11.59 48.36
CA SER A 880 15.50 11.46 48.63
C SER A 880 16.16 10.39 47.76
N THR A 881 17.50 10.44 47.64
CA THR A 881 18.26 9.40 46.94
C THR A 881 18.03 8.00 47.53
N ALA A 882 17.83 7.90 48.85
CA ALA A 882 17.54 6.62 49.52
C ALA A 882 16.15 6.08 49.11
N GLU A 883 15.12 6.93 49.12
CA GLU A 883 13.76 6.53 48.71
C GLU A 883 13.71 6.12 47.22
N ILE A 884 14.51 6.74 46.35
CA ILE A 884 14.63 6.32 44.94
C ILE A 884 15.34 4.97 44.82
N ALA A 885 16.34 4.70 45.66
CA ALA A 885 17.04 3.41 45.67
C ALA A 885 16.13 2.25 46.11
N ASP A 886 15.11 2.53 46.94
CA ASP A 886 14.07 1.57 47.33
C ASP A 886 13.07 1.27 46.20
N GLY A 887 13.04 2.13 45.17
CA GLY A 887 12.29 1.95 43.94
C GLY A 887 10.95 2.68 43.89
N ILE A 888 10.44 2.86 42.68
CA ILE A 888 9.23 3.62 42.36
C ILE A 888 8.13 2.64 41.94
N PRO A 889 6.93 2.67 42.56
CA PRO A 889 5.81 1.86 42.11
C PRO A 889 5.30 2.34 40.74
N VAL A 890 5.04 1.39 39.84
CA VAL A 890 4.53 1.66 38.49
C VAL A 890 3.38 0.70 38.16
N ALA A 891 2.28 1.24 37.65
CA ALA A 891 1.20 0.44 37.06
C ALA A 891 1.55 0.13 35.60
N LEU A 892 1.29 -1.09 35.15
CA LEU A 892 1.65 -1.61 33.84
C LEU A 892 0.38 -2.13 33.13
N PRO A 893 -0.51 -1.23 32.67
CA PRO A 893 -1.68 -1.60 31.88
C PRO A 893 -1.31 -2.36 30.61
N SER A 894 -2.22 -3.20 30.12
CA SER A 894 -2.03 -3.98 28.89
C SER A 894 -2.08 -3.07 27.65
N GLN A 895 -0.96 -2.99 26.94
CA GLN A 895 -0.79 -2.28 25.66
C GLN A 895 -1.12 -0.77 25.73
N GLU A 896 -0.90 -0.16 26.88
CA GLU A 896 -1.03 1.29 27.06
C GLU A 896 0.31 1.87 27.51
N ARG A 897 0.69 3.01 26.93
CA ARG A 897 1.88 3.76 27.35
C ARG A 897 1.77 4.20 28.81
N VAL A 898 2.90 4.18 29.49
CA VAL A 898 3.10 4.88 30.77
C VAL A 898 4.34 5.74 30.63
N LEU A 899 4.20 7.03 30.89
CA LEU A 899 5.31 7.98 30.89
C LEU A 899 5.60 8.43 32.31
N LEU A 900 6.80 8.16 32.80
CA LEU A 900 7.24 8.52 34.15
C LEU A 900 8.47 9.43 34.05
N ALA A 901 8.41 10.61 34.66
CA ALA A 901 9.58 11.47 34.80
C ALA A 901 10.20 11.31 36.19
N VAL A 902 11.54 11.25 36.25
CA VAL A 902 12.34 11.48 37.46
C VAL A 902 13.17 12.73 37.20
N SER A 903 12.88 13.81 37.92
CA SER A 903 13.42 15.15 37.63
C SER A 903 13.99 15.84 38.86
N SER A 904 14.99 16.69 38.69
CA SER A 904 15.54 17.51 39.80
C SER A 904 14.62 18.68 40.19
N GLU A 905 13.62 18.98 39.36
CA GLU A 905 12.70 20.11 39.52
C GLU A 905 11.25 19.66 39.44
N LYS A 906 10.35 20.35 40.16
CA LYS A 906 8.91 20.07 40.10
C LYS A 906 8.37 20.36 38.70
N GLN A 907 7.57 19.44 38.18
CA GLN A 907 6.82 19.67 36.95
C GLN A 907 5.54 20.46 37.23
N HIS A 908 4.95 21.03 36.17
CA HIS A 908 3.63 21.64 36.27
C HIS A 908 2.56 20.55 36.43
N TYR A 909 1.81 20.57 37.53
CA TYR A 909 0.81 19.53 37.84
C TYR A 909 -0.61 19.98 37.51
N THR A 910 -1.45 19.03 37.10
CA THR A 910 -2.88 19.24 36.87
C THR A 910 -3.72 19.17 38.15
N THR A 911 -3.11 18.73 39.26
CA THR A 911 -3.74 18.58 40.57
C THR A 911 -2.70 18.68 41.69
N ASP A 912 -3.14 19.08 42.88
CA ASP A 912 -2.32 19.08 44.11
C ASP A 912 -2.25 17.70 44.79
N THR A 913 -3.12 16.75 44.39
CA THR A 913 -3.18 15.41 44.98
C THR A 913 -2.17 14.48 44.33
N ALA A 914 -1.20 14.01 45.11
CA ALA A 914 -0.20 13.06 44.64
C ALA A 914 -0.69 11.61 44.62
N LEU A 915 -0.14 10.82 43.69
CA LEU A 915 -0.35 9.38 43.63
C LEU A 915 0.50 8.68 44.67
N THR A 916 -0.14 7.97 45.59
CA THR A 916 0.52 7.09 46.54
C THR A 916 0.82 5.73 45.90
N ALA A 917 1.73 4.96 46.49
CA ALA A 917 1.98 3.57 46.08
C ALA A 917 0.70 2.71 46.11
N GLY A 918 -0.20 2.95 47.06
CA GLY A 918 -1.51 2.29 47.14
C GLY A 918 -2.40 2.62 45.95
N ALA A 919 -2.52 3.91 45.61
CA ALA A 919 -3.32 4.37 44.47
C ALA A 919 -2.79 3.82 43.13
N ILE A 920 -1.48 3.65 42.99
CA ILE A 920 -0.88 3.05 41.78
C ILE A 920 -1.24 1.57 41.67
N ARG A 921 -1.17 0.81 42.77
CA ARG A 921 -1.61 -0.60 42.78
C ARG A 921 -3.11 -0.74 42.52
N GLU A 922 -3.93 0.14 43.07
CA GLU A 922 -5.37 0.18 42.80
C GLU A 922 -5.65 0.44 41.32
N ARG A 923 -4.95 1.40 40.69
CA ARG A 923 -5.05 1.64 39.24
C ARG A 923 -4.68 0.41 38.42
N ALA A 924 -3.65 -0.33 38.80
CA ALA A 924 -3.26 -1.56 38.12
C ALA A 924 -4.34 -2.65 38.24
N ALA A 925 -4.93 -2.83 39.43
CA ALA A 925 -6.02 -3.76 39.66
C ALA A 925 -7.27 -3.40 38.83
N LEU A 926 -7.65 -2.12 38.78
CA LEU A 926 -8.74 -1.62 37.95
C LEU A 926 -8.47 -1.84 36.46
N SER A 927 -7.22 -1.66 36.02
CA SER A 927 -6.82 -1.93 34.63
C SER A 927 -6.93 -3.42 34.28
N ALA A 928 -6.56 -4.31 35.21
CA ALA A 928 -6.72 -5.74 35.05
C ALA A 928 -8.20 -6.16 34.96
N GLN A 929 -9.05 -5.56 35.80
CA GLN A 929 -10.50 -5.80 35.76
C GLN A 929 -11.09 -5.34 34.43
N ALA A 930 -10.81 -4.11 33.98
CA ALA A 930 -11.31 -3.58 32.72
C ALA A 930 -10.84 -4.40 31.51
N LEU A 931 -9.60 -4.91 31.55
CA LEU A 931 -9.08 -5.84 30.55
C LEU A 931 -9.90 -7.14 30.50
N ALA A 932 -10.15 -7.76 31.65
CA ALA A 932 -10.91 -9.00 31.73
C ALA A 932 -12.35 -8.84 31.23
N GLU A 933 -13.02 -7.76 31.63
CA GLU A 933 -14.38 -7.42 31.19
C GLU A 933 -14.46 -7.23 29.66
N ARG A 934 -13.44 -6.61 29.06
CA ARG A 934 -13.35 -6.40 27.61
C ARG A 934 -13.05 -7.70 26.84
N LEU A 935 -12.20 -8.58 27.36
CA LEU A 935 -11.82 -9.82 26.67
C LEU A 935 -12.93 -10.89 26.76
N ALA A 936 -13.67 -10.96 27.87
CA ALA A 936 -14.69 -11.99 28.09
C ALA A 936 -15.72 -12.17 26.95
N PRO A 937 -16.37 -11.12 26.38
CA PRO A 937 -17.27 -11.31 25.26
C PRO A 937 -16.56 -11.78 23.98
N LEU A 938 -15.34 -11.31 23.73
CA LEU A 938 -14.55 -11.67 22.55
C LEU A 938 -14.05 -13.12 22.64
N ASP A 939 -13.64 -13.58 23.82
CA ASP A 939 -13.25 -14.97 24.05
C ASP A 939 -14.45 -15.91 23.85
N ARG A 940 -15.66 -15.55 24.33
CA ARG A 940 -16.89 -16.32 24.04
C ARG A 940 -17.23 -16.37 22.54
N GLU A 941 -17.05 -15.27 21.82
CA GLU A 941 -17.28 -15.24 20.37
C GLU A 941 -16.25 -16.09 19.62
N LEU A 942 -14.98 -16.04 20.03
CA LEU A 942 -13.92 -16.88 19.49
C LEU A 942 -14.19 -18.37 19.73
N GLU A 943 -14.58 -18.74 20.95
CA GLU A 943 -14.98 -20.11 21.29
C GLU A 943 -16.16 -20.57 20.42
N ALA A 944 -17.21 -19.76 20.30
CA ALA A 944 -18.37 -20.09 19.46
C ALA A 944 -18.00 -20.24 17.97
N MET A 945 -17.08 -19.41 17.47
CA MET A 945 -16.55 -19.52 16.11
C MET A 945 -15.75 -20.82 15.93
N GLN A 946 -14.88 -21.15 16.87
CA GLN A 946 -14.07 -22.37 16.83
C GLN A 946 -14.95 -23.62 16.90
N ASP A 947 -15.93 -23.64 17.81
CA ASP A 947 -16.94 -24.70 17.88
C ASP A 947 -17.73 -24.85 16.58
N SER A 948 -18.08 -23.72 15.93
CA SER A 948 -18.76 -23.74 14.64
C SER A 948 -17.89 -24.32 13.52
N VAL A 949 -16.60 -23.95 13.49
CA VAL A 949 -15.62 -24.49 12.52
C VAL A 949 -15.39 -25.98 12.75
N GLU A 950 -15.22 -26.41 14.01
CA GLU A 950 -15.06 -27.82 14.36
C GLU A 950 -16.31 -28.64 14.03
N LYS A 951 -17.49 -28.10 14.32
CA LYS A 951 -18.76 -28.72 13.93
C LYS A 951 -18.87 -28.84 12.42
N ALA A 952 -18.57 -27.78 11.66
CA ALA A 952 -18.58 -27.82 10.20
C ALA A 952 -17.57 -28.84 9.65
N ALA A 953 -16.38 -28.94 10.24
CA ALA A 953 -15.37 -29.93 9.87
C ALA A 953 -15.82 -31.37 10.15
N ARG A 954 -16.55 -31.59 11.26
CA ARG A 954 -17.15 -32.89 11.62
C ARG A 954 -18.31 -33.25 10.69
N ASP A 955 -19.24 -32.31 10.49
CA ASP A 955 -20.40 -32.48 9.62
C ASP A 955 -19.93 -32.75 8.18
N ALA A 956 -18.91 -32.05 7.68
CA ALA A 956 -18.33 -32.30 6.36
C ALA A 956 -17.71 -33.70 6.21
N ARG A 957 -17.54 -34.50 7.27
CA ARG A 957 -17.05 -35.89 7.20
C ARG A 957 -18.07 -36.91 7.70
N ALA A 958 -19.27 -36.46 8.07
CA ALA A 958 -20.34 -37.35 8.50
C ALA A 958 -20.88 -38.17 7.32
N PRO A 959 -21.28 -39.44 7.56
CA PRO A 959 -21.90 -40.24 6.52
C PRO A 959 -23.28 -39.69 6.12
N TYR A 960 -23.68 -39.94 4.88
CA TYR A 960 -25.07 -39.80 4.46
C TYR A 960 -25.91 -40.94 5.06
N PRO A 961 -27.20 -40.69 5.37
CA PRO A 961 -28.13 -41.73 5.82
C PRO A 961 -28.65 -42.57 4.64
N ALA A 962 -27.74 -43.08 3.81
CA ALA A 962 -28.08 -43.88 2.63
C ALA A 962 -28.46 -45.31 3.02
N ASP A 963 -29.51 -45.87 2.41
CA ASP A 963 -29.77 -47.31 2.50
C ASP A 963 -28.78 -48.06 1.59
N THR A 964 -27.68 -48.51 2.17
CA THR A 964 -26.59 -49.16 1.42
C THR A 964 -27.05 -50.40 0.67
N ALA A 965 -28.11 -51.08 1.13
CA ALA A 965 -28.66 -52.26 0.45
C ALA A 965 -29.37 -51.90 -0.87
N LYS A 966 -29.80 -50.64 -1.02
CA LYS A 966 -30.46 -50.11 -2.22
C LYS A 966 -29.53 -49.26 -3.09
N CYS A 967 -28.30 -49.04 -2.65
CA CYS A 967 -27.29 -48.29 -3.38
C CYS A 967 -26.65 -49.15 -4.47
N VAL A 968 -26.68 -48.66 -5.70
CA VAL A 968 -26.09 -49.30 -6.88
C VAL A 968 -25.10 -48.33 -7.54
N PRO A 969 -23.79 -48.62 -7.50
CA PRO A 969 -22.80 -47.87 -8.28
C PRO A 969 -23.08 -48.00 -9.78
N LEU A 970 -23.07 -46.87 -10.50
CA LEU A 970 -23.21 -46.84 -11.94
C LEU A 970 -21.87 -47.17 -12.62
N ASP A 971 -21.95 -47.84 -13.78
CA ASP A 971 -20.80 -48.05 -14.64
C ASP A 971 -20.53 -46.79 -15.50
N ILE A 972 -19.43 -46.11 -15.20
CA ILE A 972 -18.97 -44.92 -15.93
C ILE A 972 -17.76 -45.20 -16.83
N ALA A 973 -17.35 -46.47 -17.00
CA ALA A 973 -16.08 -46.82 -17.66
C ALA A 973 -15.95 -46.31 -19.10
N LYS A 974 -17.07 -46.16 -19.82
CA LYS A 974 -17.12 -45.60 -21.18
C LYS A 974 -17.10 -44.07 -21.22
N ALA A 975 -17.32 -43.40 -20.09
CA ALA A 975 -17.40 -41.94 -20.00
C ALA A 975 -16.10 -41.30 -19.49
N VAL A 976 -15.21 -42.07 -18.84
CA VAL A 976 -13.93 -41.57 -18.32
C VAL A 976 -12.94 -41.25 -19.44
N ASN A 977 -12.12 -40.22 -19.24
CA ASN A 977 -11.15 -39.74 -20.21
C ASN A 977 -9.74 -39.57 -19.64
N MET A 978 -9.55 -39.57 -18.32
CA MET A 978 -8.25 -39.39 -17.66
C MET A 978 -8.04 -40.39 -16.50
N GLY A 979 -6.80 -40.79 -16.22
CA GLY A 979 -6.41 -41.57 -15.04
C GLY A 979 -6.25 -40.70 -13.77
N PHE A 980 -5.91 -41.28 -12.63
CA PHE A 980 -5.57 -40.50 -11.41
C PHE A 980 -4.10 -40.08 -11.32
N ARG A 981 -3.23 -40.82 -12.01
CA ARG A 981 -1.77 -40.63 -12.00
C ARG A 981 -1.33 -39.82 -13.22
N ASP A 982 -0.41 -38.91 -13.01
CA ASP A 982 0.26 -38.14 -14.05
C ASP A 982 1.77 -38.09 -13.85
N GLU A 983 2.52 -38.44 -14.89
CA GLU A 983 3.99 -38.43 -14.90
C GLU A 983 4.56 -37.19 -15.60
N THR A 984 3.81 -36.50 -16.47
CA THR A 984 4.31 -35.37 -17.27
C THR A 984 3.25 -34.31 -17.48
N SER A 985 3.44 -33.15 -16.85
CA SER A 985 2.50 -32.03 -16.97
C SER A 985 2.39 -31.50 -18.42
N GLY A 986 1.14 -31.30 -18.86
CA GLY A 986 0.80 -30.57 -20.08
C GLY A 986 0.94 -31.38 -21.38
N ASP A 987 1.12 -32.70 -21.28
CA ASP A 987 1.30 -33.57 -22.44
C ASP A 987 -0.02 -34.10 -23.02
N LYS A 988 -1.14 -33.81 -22.33
CA LYS A 988 -2.51 -34.24 -22.67
C LYS A 988 -2.73 -35.75 -22.66
N LYS A 989 -1.81 -36.51 -22.06
CA LYS A 989 -1.86 -37.97 -21.92
C LYS A 989 -1.98 -38.40 -20.46
N GLY A 990 -1.58 -37.56 -19.50
CA GLY A 990 -1.51 -37.88 -18.07
C GLY A 990 -2.64 -37.33 -17.19
N GLY A 991 -2.93 -38.05 -16.09
CA GLY A 991 -4.14 -38.01 -15.27
C GLY A 991 -4.48 -36.77 -14.42
N TRP A 992 -5.65 -36.87 -13.76
CA TRP A 992 -6.32 -35.87 -12.94
C TRP A 992 -6.54 -34.53 -13.66
N THR A 993 -5.54 -33.64 -13.67
CA THR A 993 -5.61 -32.31 -14.30
C THR A 993 -4.42 -32.02 -15.22
N ASP A 994 -3.59 -33.01 -15.54
CA ASP A 994 -2.41 -32.87 -16.43
C ASP A 994 -1.32 -31.91 -15.86
N GLN A 995 -1.09 -31.99 -14.55
CA GLN A 995 -0.17 -31.13 -13.78
C GLN A 995 1.01 -31.89 -13.14
N GLY A 996 1.38 -33.05 -13.68
CA GLY A 996 2.45 -33.90 -13.19
C GLY A 996 2.19 -34.38 -11.76
N SER A 997 3.14 -34.14 -10.85
CA SER A 997 3.05 -34.60 -9.45
C SER A 997 1.85 -34.04 -8.66
N MET A 998 1.19 -32.99 -9.16
CA MET A 998 -0.08 -32.49 -8.63
C MET A 998 -1.28 -33.26 -9.21
N ASP A 999 -1.29 -34.56 -8.94
CA ASP A 999 -2.33 -35.51 -9.33
C ASP A 999 -2.99 -36.16 -8.10
N PHE A 1000 -3.85 -37.16 -8.30
CA PHE A 1000 -4.47 -37.92 -7.20
C PHE A 1000 -4.07 -39.41 -7.23
N ARG A 1001 -2.81 -39.72 -7.56
CA ARG A 1001 -2.30 -41.09 -7.74
C ARG A 1001 -2.52 -42.04 -6.56
N GLU A 1002 -2.74 -41.51 -5.36
CA GLU A 1002 -3.00 -42.26 -4.13
C GLU A 1002 -4.48 -42.66 -3.97
N PHE A 1003 -5.37 -42.25 -4.88
CA PHE A 1003 -6.81 -42.52 -4.76
C PHE A 1003 -7.10 -44.04 -4.83
N PRO A 1004 -7.86 -44.61 -3.88
CA PRO A 1004 -8.10 -46.05 -3.83
C PRO A 1004 -9.05 -46.50 -4.95
N VAL A 1005 -8.69 -47.60 -5.62
CA VAL A 1005 -9.47 -48.20 -6.72
C VAL A 1005 -10.36 -49.35 -6.23
N GLY A 1006 -11.28 -49.83 -7.06
CA GLY A 1006 -12.19 -50.93 -6.73
C GLY A 1006 -13.44 -50.48 -5.94
N ARG A 1007 -14.08 -51.41 -5.22
CA ARG A 1007 -15.24 -51.06 -4.37
C ARG A 1007 -14.78 -50.32 -3.13
N GLN A 1008 -15.24 -49.08 -2.98
CA GLN A 1008 -14.91 -48.21 -1.85
C GLN A 1008 -16.19 -47.69 -1.19
N VAL A 1009 -16.13 -47.36 0.10
CA VAL A 1009 -17.24 -46.70 0.80
C VAL A 1009 -16.79 -45.32 1.23
N PHE A 1010 -17.50 -44.29 0.76
CA PHE A 1010 -17.19 -42.90 1.03
C PHE A 1010 -18.44 -42.20 1.55
N ALA A 1011 -18.30 -41.51 2.68
CA ALA A 1011 -19.43 -40.88 3.39
C ALA A 1011 -20.64 -41.82 3.57
N GLY A 1012 -20.39 -43.10 3.89
CA GLY A 1012 -21.44 -44.13 4.06
C GLY A 1012 -22.05 -44.67 2.77
N VAL A 1013 -21.61 -44.20 1.60
CA VAL A 1013 -22.14 -44.62 0.29
C VAL A 1013 -21.12 -45.51 -0.44
N PRO A 1014 -21.53 -46.68 -0.98
CA PRO A 1014 -20.64 -47.51 -1.79
C PRO A 1014 -20.45 -46.94 -3.20
N PHE A 1015 -19.21 -46.91 -3.69
CA PHE A 1015 -18.84 -46.53 -5.06
C PHE A 1015 -17.99 -47.63 -5.70
N GLN A 1016 -18.05 -47.71 -7.03
CA GLN A 1016 -17.13 -48.51 -7.83
C GLN A 1016 -16.12 -47.56 -8.50
N ILE A 1017 -14.88 -47.60 -8.04
CA ILE A 1017 -13.79 -46.77 -8.57
C ILE A 1017 -13.04 -47.58 -9.63
N ILE A 1018 -12.84 -46.97 -10.80
CA ILE A 1018 -12.20 -47.63 -11.94
C ILE A 1018 -10.68 -47.70 -11.72
N ASP A 1019 -10.14 -48.89 -11.93
CA ASP A 1019 -8.71 -49.14 -11.96
C ASP A 1019 -8.15 -48.80 -13.35
N ALA A 1020 -7.29 -47.78 -13.42
CA ALA A 1020 -6.74 -47.25 -14.68
C ALA A 1020 -6.03 -48.34 -15.49
N GLU A 1021 -5.28 -49.22 -14.83
CA GLU A 1021 -4.53 -50.32 -15.44
C GLU A 1021 -5.46 -51.31 -16.17
N LYS A 1022 -6.75 -51.33 -15.81
CA LYS A 1022 -7.78 -52.20 -16.39
C LYS A 1022 -8.70 -51.49 -17.38
N ASN A 1023 -8.49 -50.19 -17.63
CA ASN A 1023 -9.40 -49.37 -18.44
C ASN A 1023 -8.65 -48.30 -19.25
N GLU A 1024 -7.68 -48.74 -20.07
CA GLU A 1024 -6.93 -47.87 -20.99
C GLU A 1024 -6.29 -46.65 -20.30
N GLU A 1025 -5.77 -46.83 -19.08
CA GLU A 1025 -5.17 -45.78 -18.24
C GLU A 1025 -6.16 -44.67 -17.81
N LYS A 1026 -7.48 -44.92 -17.85
CA LYS A 1026 -8.53 -43.95 -17.51
C LYS A 1026 -9.37 -44.40 -16.32
N SER A 1027 -9.58 -43.50 -15.37
CA SER A 1027 -10.33 -43.75 -14.13
C SER A 1027 -11.41 -42.72 -13.81
N CYS A 1028 -11.34 -41.51 -14.37
CA CYS A 1028 -12.25 -40.40 -14.05
C CYS A 1028 -12.63 -39.57 -15.28
N ILE A 1029 -13.73 -38.85 -15.16
CA ILE A 1029 -14.22 -37.89 -16.16
C ILE A 1029 -13.66 -36.52 -15.78
N VAL A 1030 -12.92 -35.87 -16.69
CA VAL A 1030 -12.38 -34.52 -16.51
C VAL A 1030 -12.93 -33.63 -17.61
N LEU A 1031 -13.52 -32.50 -17.23
CA LEU A 1031 -14.18 -31.57 -18.15
C LEU A 1031 -13.46 -30.22 -18.25
N SER A 1032 -13.75 -29.46 -19.31
CA SER A 1032 -13.13 -28.17 -19.58
C SER A 1032 -13.36 -27.15 -18.46
N GLY A 1033 -12.32 -26.40 -18.12
CA GLY A 1033 -12.35 -25.30 -17.13
C GLY A 1033 -11.28 -24.26 -17.46
N ALA A 1034 -10.38 -23.96 -16.53
CA ALA A 1034 -9.13 -23.25 -16.81
C ALA A 1034 -8.30 -23.95 -17.91
N ILE A 1035 -8.35 -25.29 -17.95
CA ILE A 1035 -7.74 -26.10 -19.00
C ILE A 1035 -8.77 -26.35 -20.10
N LYS A 1036 -8.55 -25.75 -21.27
CA LYS A 1036 -9.56 -25.66 -22.36
C LYS A 1036 -9.60 -26.85 -23.32
N TYR A 1037 -8.63 -27.76 -23.29
CA TYR A 1037 -8.60 -28.89 -24.24
C TYR A 1037 -9.45 -30.10 -23.80
N PHE A 1038 -9.93 -30.14 -22.55
CA PHE A 1038 -10.90 -31.16 -22.13
C PHE A 1038 -12.27 -30.91 -22.77
N SER A 1039 -13.12 -31.93 -22.83
CA SER A 1039 -14.49 -31.81 -23.35
C SER A 1039 -15.38 -30.98 -22.42
N ALA A 1040 -16.35 -30.26 -22.97
CA ALA A 1040 -17.32 -29.50 -22.19
C ALA A 1040 -18.38 -30.39 -21.51
N GLU A 1041 -18.61 -31.60 -22.02
CA GLU A 1041 -19.61 -32.54 -21.52
C GLU A 1041 -19.10 -33.99 -21.59
N SER A 1042 -19.67 -34.85 -20.73
CA SER A 1042 -19.44 -36.30 -20.77
C SER A 1042 -20.36 -36.99 -21.78
N PRO A 1043 -20.05 -38.23 -22.20
CA PRO A 1043 -21.07 -39.14 -22.75
C PRO A 1043 -22.23 -39.36 -21.76
N GLU A 1044 -23.37 -39.83 -22.27
CA GLU A 1044 -24.48 -40.24 -21.41
C GLU A 1044 -24.17 -41.54 -20.65
N ILE A 1045 -24.40 -41.53 -19.34
CA ILE A 1045 -24.22 -42.66 -18.44
C ILE A 1045 -25.59 -43.33 -18.21
N PRO A 1046 -25.79 -44.60 -18.63
CA PRO A 1046 -27.08 -45.28 -18.45
C PRO A 1046 -27.40 -45.56 -16.98
N VAL A 1047 -28.66 -45.35 -16.58
CA VAL A 1047 -29.17 -45.65 -15.22
C VAL A 1047 -30.22 -46.76 -15.27
N GLY A 1048 -31.31 -46.54 -16.00
CA GLY A 1048 -32.33 -47.56 -16.27
C GLY A 1048 -33.17 -48.00 -15.07
N SER A 1049 -33.30 -47.19 -14.01
CA SER A 1049 -34.10 -47.53 -12.81
C SER A 1049 -34.85 -46.33 -12.23
N GLY A 1050 -35.77 -46.58 -11.29
CA GLY A 1050 -36.21 -45.54 -10.35
C GLY A 1050 -35.02 -45.11 -9.48
N VAL A 1051 -34.96 -43.83 -9.16
CA VAL A 1051 -33.86 -43.23 -8.38
C VAL A 1051 -34.48 -42.34 -7.31
N ARG A 1052 -34.26 -42.67 -6.05
CA ARG A 1052 -34.64 -41.83 -4.92
C ARG A 1052 -33.59 -40.75 -4.65
N ASN A 1053 -32.33 -41.16 -4.54
CA ASN A 1053 -31.19 -40.26 -4.39
C ASN A 1053 -30.07 -40.65 -5.36
N MET A 1054 -29.31 -39.68 -5.83
CA MET A 1054 -28.06 -39.89 -6.55
C MET A 1054 -26.92 -39.28 -5.75
N TYR A 1055 -25.91 -40.08 -5.45
CA TYR A 1055 -24.68 -39.68 -4.79
C TYR A 1055 -23.56 -39.61 -5.83
N VAL A 1056 -22.84 -38.50 -5.88
CA VAL A 1056 -21.73 -38.32 -6.82
C VAL A 1056 -20.45 -38.08 -6.05
N LEU A 1057 -19.42 -38.86 -6.37
CA LEU A 1057 -18.06 -38.71 -5.88
C LEU A 1057 -17.28 -37.92 -6.93
N HIS A 1058 -16.92 -36.69 -6.59
CA HIS A 1058 -16.32 -35.73 -7.52
C HIS A 1058 -15.34 -34.78 -6.82
N ALA A 1059 -14.59 -34.04 -7.63
CA ALA A 1059 -13.69 -32.98 -7.19
C ALA A 1059 -13.69 -31.85 -8.23
N ALA A 1060 -13.08 -30.73 -7.88
CA ALA A 1060 -12.85 -29.63 -8.80
C ALA A 1060 -11.48 -29.01 -8.56
N ALA A 1061 -10.67 -28.86 -9.60
CA ALA A 1061 -9.48 -28.01 -9.55
C ALA A 1061 -9.85 -26.57 -9.86
N TRP A 1062 -9.30 -25.61 -9.11
CA TRP A 1062 -9.73 -24.19 -9.13
C TRP A 1062 -11.21 -24.01 -8.77
N GLY A 1063 -11.72 -24.91 -7.92
CA GLY A 1063 -13.13 -24.98 -7.50
C GLY A 1063 -13.52 -24.03 -6.36
N GLY A 1064 -12.60 -23.17 -5.91
CA GLY A 1064 -12.78 -22.29 -4.76
C GLY A 1064 -13.72 -21.09 -4.99
N GLN A 1065 -14.14 -20.82 -6.23
CA GLN A 1065 -14.97 -19.66 -6.57
C GLN A 1065 -16.46 -19.92 -6.36
N SER A 1066 -17.23 -18.89 -5.97
CA SER A 1066 -18.68 -19.01 -5.82
C SER A 1066 -19.40 -19.08 -7.18
N GLY A 1067 -20.60 -19.68 -7.19
CA GLY A 1067 -21.42 -19.83 -8.39
C GLY A 1067 -21.30 -21.21 -9.04
N LYS A 1068 -22.06 -21.42 -10.12
CA LYS A 1068 -22.19 -22.71 -10.80
C LYS A 1068 -20.89 -23.09 -11.50
N GLN A 1069 -20.29 -24.20 -11.10
CA GLN A 1069 -19.06 -24.73 -11.69
C GLN A 1069 -19.36 -25.75 -12.79
N PHE A 1070 -20.34 -26.63 -12.56
CA PHE A 1070 -20.82 -27.62 -13.51
C PHE A 1070 -22.21 -28.13 -13.09
N GLU A 1071 -22.81 -29.05 -13.84
CA GLU A 1071 -24.08 -29.68 -13.46
C GLU A 1071 -24.17 -31.13 -13.92
N TYR A 1072 -25.04 -31.89 -13.23
CA TYR A 1072 -25.54 -33.16 -13.72
C TYR A 1072 -26.92 -32.95 -14.36
N VAL A 1073 -27.09 -33.46 -15.57
CA VAL A 1073 -28.33 -33.45 -16.34
C VAL A 1073 -28.91 -34.86 -16.30
N ILE A 1074 -30.07 -35.01 -15.67
CA ILE A 1074 -30.74 -36.29 -15.43
C ILE A 1074 -31.95 -36.40 -16.35
N THR A 1075 -31.95 -37.38 -17.25
CA THR A 1075 -33.03 -37.60 -18.23
C THR A 1075 -33.98 -38.69 -17.72
N TYR A 1076 -35.28 -38.43 -17.76
CA TYR A 1076 -36.32 -39.40 -17.43
C TYR A 1076 -36.85 -40.11 -18.69
N ALA A 1077 -37.49 -41.27 -18.49
CA ALA A 1077 -38.05 -42.06 -19.58
C ALA A 1077 -39.17 -41.36 -20.38
N ASP A 1078 -39.81 -40.34 -19.82
CA ASP A 1078 -40.82 -39.50 -20.48
C ASP A 1078 -40.20 -38.33 -21.29
N GLY A 1079 -38.86 -38.23 -21.32
CA GLY A 1079 -38.13 -37.15 -22.00
C GLY A 1079 -37.96 -35.87 -21.17
N SER A 1080 -38.55 -35.79 -19.97
CA SER A 1080 -38.30 -34.67 -19.05
C SER A 1080 -36.89 -34.73 -18.46
N VAL A 1081 -36.38 -33.59 -17.99
CA VAL A 1081 -35.01 -33.46 -17.48
C VAL A 1081 -34.99 -32.74 -16.14
N ALA A 1082 -34.22 -33.27 -15.18
CA ALA A 1082 -33.81 -32.56 -13.97
C ALA A 1082 -32.36 -32.10 -14.07
N ARG A 1083 -32.03 -30.97 -13.42
CA ARG A 1083 -30.68 -30.40 -13.40
C ARG A 1083 -30.21 -30.26 -11.96
N PHE A 1084 -29.05 -30.85 -11.66
CA PHE A 1084 -28.39 -30.71 -10.38
C PHE A 1084 -27.12 -29.85 -10.54
N PRO A 1085 -27.19 -28.53 -10.28
CA PRO A 1085 -26.03 -27.66 -10.36
C PRO A 1085 -25.07 -27.95 -9.21
N ILE A 1086 -23.78 -27.97 -9.51
CA ILE A 1086 -22.70 -28.01 -8.53
C ILE A 1086 -22.13 -26.61 -8.44
N ASN A 1087 -22.42 -25.94 -7.34
CA ASN A 1087 -21.93 -24.61 -7.06
C ASN A 1087 -20.72 -24.69 -6.14
N GLY A 1088 -19.74 -23.81 -6.38
CA GLY A 1088 -18.60 -23.67 -5.49
C GLY A 1088 -19.05 -23.21 -4.11
N ALA A 1089 -18.42 -23.78 -3.07
CA ALA A 1089 -18.73 -23.60 -1.65
C ALA A 1089 -20.09 -24.18 -1.17
N ALA A 1090 -20.91 -24.77 -2.04
CA ALA A 1090 -22.16 -25.42 -1.66
C ALA A 1090 -22.10 -26.95 -1.83
N GLU A 1091 -21.88 -27.44 -3.04
CA GLU A 1091 -21.80 -28.87 -3.31
C GLU A 1091 -20.34 -29.35 -3.37
N CYS A 1092 -19.46 -28.60 -4.02
CA CYS A 1092 -18.06 -28.95 -4.17
C CYS A 1092 -17.19 -27.71 -3.97
N ALA A 1093 -15.98 -27.88 -3.45
CA ALA A 1093 -14.97 -26.83 -3.41
C ALA A 1093 -13.69 -27.34 -4.09
N ASP A 1094 -12.61 -26.54 -4.00
CA ASP A 1094 -11.32 -26.96 -4.54
C ASP A 1094 -10.85 -28.28 -3.89
N TRP A 1095 -10.33 -29.19 -4.71
CA TRP A 1095 -9.74 -30.45 -4.27
C TRP A 1095 -8.49 -30.24 -3.41
N VAL A 1096 -7.87 -29.05 -3.43
CA VAL A 1096 -6.81 -28.62 -2.52
C VAL A 1096 -7.41 -27.90 -1.32
N GLY A 1097 -7.02 -28.31 -0.11
CA GLY A 1097 -7.39 -27.68 1.16
C GLY A 1097 -8.59 -28.32 1.86
N ASN A 1098 -9.48 -29.00 1.12
CA ASN A 1098 -10.63 -29.75 1.65
C ASN A 1098 -11.56 -28.89 2.52
N ASN A 1099 -12.06 -27.79 1.97
CA ASN A 1099 -12.95 -26.89 2.71
C ASN A 1099 -14.35 -27.50 2.89
N PRO A 1100 -14.95 -27.42 4.11
CA PRO A 1100 -16.35 -27.79 4.33
C PRO A 1100 -17.32 -27.03 3.41
N VAL A 1101 -18.36 -27.71 2.92
CA VAL A 1101 -19.42 -27.15 2.06
C VAL A 1101 -20.80 -27.61 2.54
N SER A 1102 -21.86 -26.93 2.14
CA SER A 1102 -23.20 -27.13 2.72
C SER A 1102 -23.88 -28.46 2.32
N ASN A 1103 -23.62 -28.97 1.13
CA ASN A 1103 -24.22 -30.20 0.57
C ASN A 1103 -23.16 -31.18 0.03
N GLY A 1104 -21.98 -31.24 0.67
CA GLY A 1104 -20.90 -32.14 0.28
C GLY A 1104 -20.11 -32.67 1.47
N ARG A 1105 -19.72 -33.95 1.39
CA ARG A 1105 -18.90 -34.63 2.40
C ARG A 1105 -17.50 -34.85 1.86
N ILE A 1106 -16.49 -34.34 2.55
CA ILE A 1106 -15.07 -34.52 2.25
C ILE A 1106 -14.69 -35.98 2.49
N VAL A 1107 -14.02 -36.59 1.51
CA VAL A 1107 -13.58 -37.98 1.53
C VAL A 1107 -12.24 -38.13 0.81
N ALA A 1108 -11.65 -39.34 0.92
CA ALA A 1108 -10.40 -39.73 0.25
C ALA A 1108 -9.22 -38.78 0.54
N GLU A 1109 -9.15 -38.22 1.75
CA GLU A 1109 -8.14 -37.21 2.08
C GLU A 1109 -6.73 -37.80 2.13
N THR A 1110 -5.77 -37.09 1.53
CA THR A 1110 -4.34 -37.39 1.68
C THR A 1110 -3.51 -36.12 1.75
N THR A 1111 -2.27 -36.23 2.18
CA THR A 1111 -1.31 -35.12 2.25
C THR A 1111 -0.16 -35.40 1.30
N LYS A 1112 0.05 -34.51 0.33
CA LYS A 1112 1.18 -34.59 -0.61
C LYS A 1112 2.51 -34.29 0.11
N PRO A 1113 3.67 -34.72 -0.43
CA PRO A 1113 4.98 -34.49 0.18
C PRO A 1113 5.32 -33.00 0.47
N ASN A 1114 4.70 -32.08 -0.27
CA ASN A 1114 4.82 -30.63 -0.06
C ASN A 1114 3.91 -30.08 1.07
N GLY A 1115 3.21 -30.95 1.80
CA GLY A 1115 2.31 -30.60 2.90
C GLY A 1115 0.90 -30.19 2.48
N MET A 1116 0.59 -30.14 1.18
CA MET A 1116 -0.75 -29.82 0.72
C MET A 1116 -1.73 -30.97 1.00
N LYS A 1117 -2.85 -30.64 1.64
CA LYS A 1117 -3.97 -31.58 1.81
C LYS A 1117 -4.83 -31.57 0.56
N ILE A 1118 -5.17 -32.75 0.06
CA ILE A 1118 -6.06 -32.93 -1.07
C ILE A 1118 -7.21 -33.89 -0.71
N GLY A 1119 -8.28 -33.87 -1.49
CA GLY A 1119 -9.48 -34.64 -1.20
C GLY A 1119 -10.55 -34.52 -2.29
N ALA A 1120 -11.60 -35.33 -2.12
CA ALA A 1120 -12.78 -35.33 -2.98
C ALA A 1120 -14.05 -35.11 -2.14
N TYR A 1121 -15.17 -34.90 -2.81
CA TYR A 1121 -16.47 -34.67 -2.20
C TYR A 1121 -17.47 -35.75 -2.64
N VAL A 1122 -18.30 -36.22 -1.71
CA VAL A 1122 -19.56 -36.91 -2.02
C VAL A 1122 -20.70 -35.91 -1.83
N THR A 1123 -21.51 -35.71 -2.86
CA THR A 1123 -22.71 -34.85 -2.78
C THR A 1123 -23.97 -35.66 -3.07
N CYS A 1124 -25.08 -35.29 -2.46
CA CYS A 1124 -26.36 -35.96 -2.62
C CYS A 1124 -27.34 -35.08 -3.40
N TRP A 1125 -27.94 -35.65 -4.43
CA TRP A 1125 -29.11 -35.12 -5.12
C TRP A 1125 -30.34 -35.94 -4.76
N SER A 1126 -31.34 -35.30 -4.17
CA SER A 1126 -32.63 -35.91 -3.90
C SER A 1126 -33.59 -35.70 -5.08
N ASN A 1127 -34.09 -36.80 -5.64
CA ASN A 1127 -34.99 -36.75 -6.78
C ASN A 1127 -36.40 -36.34 -6.32
N THR A 1128 -36.93 -35.25 -6.89
CA THR A 1128 -38.30 -34.77 -6.61
C THR A 1128 -39.38 -35.61 -7.31
N ALA A 1129 -38.99 -36.51 -8.22
CA ALA A 1129 -39.87 -37.43 -8.94
C ALA A 1129 -39.31 -38.87 -8.91
N PRO A 1130 -39.24 -39.52 -7.73
CA PRO A 1130 -38.59 -40.83 -7.57
C PRO A 1130 -39.31 -41.97 -8.34
N ASP A 1131 -40.61 -41.82 -8.58
CA ASP A 1131 -41.42 -42.79 -9.33
C ASP A 1131 -41.16 -42.75 -10.84
N LYS A 1132 -40.55 -41.66 -11.34
CA LYS A 1132 -40.15 -41.57 -12.75
C LYS A 1132 -38.83 -42.30 -12.96
N LYS A 1133 -38.83 -43.26 -13.87
CA LYS A 1133 -37.62 -43.98 -14.27
C LYS A 1133 -36.60 -43.02 -14.90
N VAL A 1134 -35.39 -42.99 -14.38
CA VAL A 1134 -34.25 -42.27 -14.95
C VAL A 1134 -33.59 -43.13 -16.02
N THR A 1135 -33.37 -42.56 -17.21
CA THR A 1135 -32.73 -43.25 -18.34
C THR A 1135 -31.23 -43.04 -18.35
N SER A 1136 -30.78 -41.79 -18.22
CA SER A 1136 -29.35 -41.45 -18.26
C SER A 1136 -29.01 -40.22 -17.41
N VAL A 1137 -27.71 -40.10 -17.08
CA VAL A 1137 -27.10 -38.92 -16.47
C VAL A 1137 -25.96 -38.43 -17.36
N LYS A 1138 -25.85 -37.12 -17.56
CA LYS A 1138 -24.74 -36.48 -18.26
C LYS A 1138 -24.13 -35.38 -17.40
N VAL A 1139 -22.81 -35.20 -17.45
CA VAL A 1139 -22.11 -34.13 -16.74
C VAL A 1139 -21.77 -33.02 -17.72
N VAL A 1140 -22.06 -31.77 -17.37
CA VAL A 1140 -21.85 -30.60 -18.24
C VAL A 1140 -21.09 -29.53 -17.47
N SER A 1141 -19.93 -29.12 -17.98
CA SER A 1141 -19.15 -28.01 -17.43
C SER A 1141 -19.83 -26.67 -17.69
N ALA A 1142 -19.74 -25.75 -16.73
CA ALA A 1142 -20.12 -24.36 -16.95
C ALA A 1142 -19.07 -23.58 -17.78
N GLN A 1143 -17.94 -24.21 -18.11
CA GLN A 1143 -16.76 -23.60 -18.74
C GLN A 1143 -16.19 -22.40 -17.98
N ALA A 1144 -16.45 -22.36 -16.67
CA ALA A 1144 -15.85 -21.43 -15.72
C ALA A 1144 -14.36 -21.75 -15.49
N GLU A 1145 -13.75 -21.20 -14.45
CA GLU A 1145 -12.35 -21.47 -14.10
C GLU A 1145 -12.17 -22.89 -13.55
N ALA A 1146 -13.15 -23.42 -12.82
CA ALA A 1146 -13.05 -24.76 -12.24
C ALA A 1146 -12.98 -25.85 -13.33
N VAL A 1147 -12.09 -26.82 -13.13
CA VAL A 1147 -11.99 -28.06 -13.91
C VAL A 1147 -12.75 -29.16 -13.16
N PRO A 1148 -13.94 -29.58 -13.63
CA PRO A 1148 -14.75 -30.61 -12.97
C PRO A 1148 -14.15 -32.00 -13.14
N ILE A 1149 -14.16 -32.80 -12.08
CA ILE A 1149 -13.63 -34.16 -12.06
C ILE A 1149 -14.65 -35.09 -11.42
N VAL A 1150 -15.18 -36.06 -12.18
CA VAL A 1150 -16.14 -37.06 -11.66
C VAL A 1150 -15.46 -38.41 -11.55
N ILE A 1151 -15.45 -38.95 -10.34
CA ILE A 1151 -14.75 -40.17 -9.97
C ILE A 1151 -15.72 -41.37 -9.93
N GLY A 1152 -16.96 -41.15 -9.48
CA GLY A 1152 -17.95 -42.21 -9.35
C GLY A 1152 -19.37 -41.67 -9.14
N ILE A 1153 -20.37 -42.46 -9.52
CA ILE A 1153 -21.79 -42.14 -9.31
C ILE A 1153 -22.48 -43.37 -8.75
N THR A 1154 -23.31 -43.18 -7.72
CA THR A 1154 -24.12 -44.23 -7.09
C THR A 1154 -25.56 -43.76 -6.97
N VAL A 1155 -26.51 -44.61 -7.34
CA VAL A 1155 -27.95 -44.33 -7.19
C VAL A 1155 -28.56 -45.19 -6.10
N GLU A 1156 -29.43 -44.61 -5.28
CA GLU A 1156 -30.26 -45.30 -4.31
C GLU A 1156 -31.66 -45.49 -4.91
N ARG A 1157 -32.12 -46.75 -4.97
CA ARG A 1157 -33.39 -47.13 -5.62
C ARG A 1157 -34.60 -47.04 -4.71
#